data_AF-F2ART8-F1
#
_entry.id   AF-F2ART8-F1
#
_cell.length_a   1.000
_cell.length_b   1.000
_cell.length_c   1.000
_cell.angle_alpha   90.00
_cell.angle_beta   90.00
_cell.angle_gamma   90.00
#
_symmetry.space_group_name_H-M   'P 1'
#
loop_
_entity.id
_entity.type
_entity.pdbx_description
1 polymer ?
#
loop_
_entity_poly.entity_id
_entity_poly.type
_entity_poly.pdbx_seq_one_letter_code
_entity_poly.pdbx_strand_id
1 'polypeptide(L)'
;MCSGVSLSAAPPTTTLRQAIPLETQLRQADPLYLAEQSRLRGDARRGALVFYKSAANCVSCHGSDSDASPLGPPVAQLGNELTDEYLVDALLRPSKHIREGYETYSVLTVDGEVFKGMLVKQDDAEITMRLGQSPEKDFTLSRDSIEVMKKDEQSMMPAGLMRSIKSQREFLDLLQYVTSVARGGRKAEEMLRPSAEQLLVKDDSVNLDHAGIIRSLRSRDIVEGESLFRGDCANCHGTDGVQPALPTARAFSSQELKFGADPYKMFMTLTKGNGLMGPMTYLTPHQRYQVVHYIREMLMKDQNPGYEPLRDDYLNSLPTGTEDGKRFEIQQRDFGLALGSQLRRDFPSVLTLPLGDLTVSYNLHAMDSADVWTGGFLDLSETQHQRPRGEGTADPDGTSVPGLASWQWGHDGELDYSREGCLPRGPLPKKWMDYRGYFLRGNNVILSYQIDGRDLFERAEAIDDRTLARDLWIGPGETLVLSVGNGPVGATKLEFDHSNDTVVLKSSDQSNQAFTAASVSGDRHGLRWELASGQRIKLTIPGDEVARKVRITVGVGNSTDELKTIESLASIGLQKPVADLATLVQASATEPQQLRWAGEITTVGTLGLEQDGYALDTLTRPESTPWNTWFRTTSLDFFDDGRMAIATHGGDIWIVAGIDETLTELRWKRYAAGLYEPFGVKVVDGDVFVTCKDRLVRLHDRDGNGEADFYESFNADSDVSTNFHAFNFDLQTDAEGNFYYAKSGHGADFALPGAVWRVSKDGKEREVVCTGFRTPNGLGTLPGGRITVSDNQGQWTPASKVSIAKLGSFHGWVPTYSIPNMWEPDGGKIDIKTVVAPDTFEQPLVWMPQAFDNSSGGQIWVDDDRFGPLSKHLLHTSFGKGWMSMMMIQEVGGTAQAAIVKLPFDFSTGIMRGRVNPHDGQVYATGLQGWNGGGRFGLDDGGVQRLRYTGTPPKMITDARVVKGGLELDLNFAIDPESVLDENAVSIVQWDYLWSKAYGSDQYIPGTAESEPPQVGTETLKPESVEVDAVPNDPSSSRLRLVLPTLAPVDQLQLQLKIRGQDGDSFEEEVYWTIHVVP
;
A
#
# COMPACT_ATOMS: atom_id res chain seq x y z
N MET A 1 -12.34 19.73 -17.01
CA MET A 1 -11.77 21.05 -17.34
C MET A 1 -11.06 21.54 -16.08
N CYS A 2 -9.75 21.38 -15.99
CA CYS A 2 -8.91 21.93 -14.93
C CYS A 2 -7.74 22.61 -15.64
N SER A 3 -7.85 23.92 -15.83
CA SER A 3 -6.83 24.76 -16.46
C SER A 3 -6.37 25.78 -15.43
N GLY A 4 -5.06 25.81 -15.16
CA GLY A 4 -4.41 26.88 -14.41
C GLY A 4 -4.01 26.51 -12.99
N VAL A 5 -2.97 25.68 -12.84
CA VAL A 5 -2.05 25.81 -11.70
C VAL A 5 -0.83 26.54 -12.26
N SER A 6 -0.57 27.72 -11.73
CA SER A 6 0.66 28.45 -11.97
C SER A 6 1.80 27.60 -11.41
N LEU A 7 2.75 27.20 -12.27
CA LEU A 7 4.02 26.61 -11.90
C LEU A 7 4.85 27.68 -11.14
N SER A 8 4.53 27.89 -9.86
CA SER A 8 5.53 28.31 -8.90
C SER A 8 6.39 27.07 -8.64
N ALA A 9 7.60 27.07 -9.16
CA ALA A 9 8.57 26.01 -8.95
C ALA A 9 8.81 25.83 -7.45
N ALA A 10 8.25 24.78 -6.85
CA ALA A 10 8.64 24.35 -5.52
C ALA A 10 10.05 23.73 -5.61
N PRO A 11 11.06 24.26 -4.89
CA PRO A 11 12.29 23.53 -4.61
C PRO A 11 11.98 22.31 -3.72
N PRO A 12 12.92 21.37 -3.55
CA PRO A 12 12.66 19.94 -3.40
C PRO A 12 11.86 19.52 -2.16
N THR A 13 11.26 18.33 -2.29
CA THR A 13 10.63 17.43 -1.31
C THR A 13 11.52 17.03 -0.11
N THR A 14 12.49 17.86 0.28
CA THR A 14 13.52 17.52 1.27
C THR A 14 13.49 18.53 2.42
N THR A 15 13.00 18.10 3.59
CA THR A 15 13.21 18.78 4.88
C THR A 15 14.71 18.85 5.20
N LEU A 16 15.15 19.72 6.12
CA LEU A 16 16.57 19.78 6.52
C LEU A 16 17.11 18.43 7.02
N ARG A 17 16.28 17.65 7.73
CA ARG A 17 16.66 16.35 8.29
C ARG A 17 16.45 15.20 7.29
N GLN A 18 17.52 14.85 6.58
CA GLN A 18 17.56 13.73 5.62
C GLN A 18 18.07 12.45 6.28
N ALA A 19 17.56 11.29 5.85
CA ALA A 19 18.14 10.01 6.26
C ALA A 19 19.56 9.88 5.67
N ILE A 20 20.47 9.24 6.41
CA ILE A 20 21.82 8.98 5.90
C ILE A 20 21.68 8.03 4.69
N PRO A 21 22.25 8.35 3.51
CA PRO A 21 22.14 7.46 2.35
C PRO A 21 22.69 6.06 2.65
N LEU A 22 22.04 5.01 2.15
CA LEU A 22 22.42 3.62 2.42
C LEU A 22 23.90 3.33 2.13
N GLU A 23 24.44 3.84 1.02
CA GLU A 23 25.88 3.69 0.70
C GLU A 23 26.78 4.27 1.81
N THR A 24 26.40 5.43 2.36
CA THR A 24 27.13 6.07 3.46
C THR A 24 27.04 5.22 4.72
N GLN A 25 25.85 4.71 5.07
CA GLN A 25 25.69 3.81 6.21
C GLN A 25 26.57 2.55 6.06
N LEU A 26 26.52 1.89 4.89
CA LEU A 26 27.34 0.70 4.60
C LEU A 26 28.84 1.02 4.67
N ARG A 27 29.27 2.21 4.22
CA ARG A 27 30.67 2.68 4.34
C ARG A 27 31.05 3.08 5.76
N GLN A 28 30.13 3.30 6.68
CA GLN A 28 30.44 3.59 8.08
C GLN A 28 30.48 2.30 8.92
N ALA A 29 29.76 1.26 8.49
CA ALA A 29 29.77 -0.05 9.13
C ALA A 29 31.14 -0.75 9.05
N ASP A 30 31.42 -1.56 10.07
CA ASP A 30 32.57 -2.46 10.09
C ASP A 30 32.46 -3.49 8.94
N PRO A 31 33.46 -3.58 8.04
CA PRO A 31 33.47 -4.58 6.97
C PRO A 31 33.29 -6.03 7.46
N LEU A 32 33.84 -6.38 8.62
CA LEU A 32 33.71 -7.74 9.16
C LEU A 32 32.28 -8.03 9.64
N TYR A 33 31.62 -7.02 10.22
CA TYR A 33 30.19 -7.12 10.55
C TYR A 33 29.34 -7.33 9.29
N LEU A 34 29.58 -6.56 8.22
CA LEU A 34 28.85 -6.73 6.96
C LEU A 34 29.06 -8.12 6.34
N ALA A 35 30.29 -8.65 6.39
CA ALA A 35 30.59 -9.99 5.92
C ALA A 35 29.92 -11.09 6.77
N GLU A 36 29.85 -10.90 8.09
CA GLU A 36 29.09 -11.78 8.98
C GLU A 36 27.59 -11.75 8.66
N GLN A 37 26.99 -10.56 8.53
CA GLN A 37 25.58 -10.43 8.17
C GLN A 37 25.27 -11.04 6.79
N SER A 38 26.19 -10.91 5.84
CA SER A 38 26.07 -11.53 4.51
C SER A 38 26.04 -13.05 4.58
N ARG A 39 26.85 -13.67 5.46
CA ARG A 39 26.80 -15.13 5.69
C ARG A 39 25.52 -15.59 6.39
N LEU A 40 25.04 -14.80 7.35
CA LEU A 40 23.86 -15.14 8.16
C LEU A 40 22.55 -14.97 7.38
N ARG A 41 22.48 -13.96 6.50
CA ARG A 41 21.20 -13.50 5.91
C ARG A 41 21.23 -13.32 4.40
N GLY A 42 22.41 -13.25 3.80
CA GLY A 42 22.58 -13.11 2.35
C GLY A 42 22.29 -14.41 1.62
N ASP A 43 21.74 -14.29 0.42
CA ASP A 43 21.46 -15.40 -0.49
C ASP A 43 22.23 -15.21 -1.79
N ALA A 44 23.14 -16.15 -2.07
CA ALA A 44 23.97 -16.10 -3.26
C ALA A 44 23.18 -16.21 -4.58
N ARG A 45 22.02 -16.87 -4.61
CA ARG A 45 21.19 -16.96 -5.83
C ARG A 45 20.48 -15.64 -6.11
N ARG A 46 19.95 -14.97 -5.08
CA ARG A 46 19.41 -13.61 -5.22
C ARG A 46 20.53 -12.63 -5.56
N GLY A 47 21.69 -12.77 -4.93
CA GLY A 47 22.89 -11.99 -5.22
C GLY A 47 23.38 -12.15 -6.65
N ALA A 48 23.23 -13.34 -7.23
CA ALA A 48 23.51 -13.57 -8.64
C ALA A 48 22.56 -12.72 -9.51
N LEU A 49 21.26 -12.68 -9.21
CA LEU A 49 20.34 -11.80 -9.96
C LEU A 49 20.76 -10.33 -9.88
N VAL A 50 21.18 -9.84 -8.72
CA VAL A 50 21.75 -8.48 -8.59
C VAL A 50 23.00 -8.32 -9.46
N PHE A 51 23.93 -9.27 -9.42
CA PHE A 51 25.17 -9.23 -10.20
C PHE A 51 24.94 -9.23 -11.72
N TYR A 52 23.95 -9.98 -12.21
CA TYR A 52 23.65 -10.13 -13.64
C TYR A 52 22.63 -9.12 -14.19
N LYS A 53 21.72 -8.59 -13.35
CA LYS A 53 20.58 -7.76 -13.81
C LYS A 53 20.52 -6.34 -13.26
N SER A 54 21.19 -6.05 -12.15
CA SER A 54 21.11 -4.70 -11.58
C SER A 54 21.65 -3.66 -12.56
N ALA A 55 21.28 -2.39 -12.35
CA ALA A 55 21.83 -1.28 -13.11
C ALA A 55 23.37 -1.16 -12.97
N ALA A 56 23.97 -1.78 -11.93
CA ALA A 56 25.42 -1.85 -11.76
C ALA A 56 26.12 -2.73 -12.83
N ASN A 57 25.38 -3.66 -13.46
CA ASN A 57 25.84 -4.53 -14.55
C ASN A 57 27.21 -5.21 -14.29
N CYS A 58 27.39 -5.75 -13.08
CA CYS A 58 28.67 -6.29 -12.62
C CYS A 58 29.23 -7.40 -13.54
N VAL A 59 28.34 -8.20 -14.14
CA VAL A 59 28.71 -9.27 -15.07
C VAL A 59 29.51 -8.79 -16.29
N SER A 60 29.22 -7.60 -16.83
CA SER A 60 29.94 -7.10 -18.02
C SER A 60 31.41 -6.79 -17.75
N CYS A 61 31.78 -6.56 -16.50
CA CYS A 61 33.18 -6.30 -16.12
C CYS A 61 33.85 -7.47 -15.40
N HIS A 62 33.08 -8.37 -14.78
CA HIS A 62 33.62 -9.42 -13.90
C HIS A 62 33.18 -10.85 -14.24
N GLY A 63 32.44 -11.07 -15.34
CA GLY A 63 31.98 -12.38 -15.77
C GLY A 63 33.08 -13.23 -16.42
N SER A 64 32.97 -14.55 -16.32
CA SER A 64 33.93 -15.51 -16.90
C SER A 64 33.65 -15.92 -18.36
N ASP A 65 32.46 -15.59 -18.90
CA ASP A 65 31.96 -16.10 -20.18
C ASP A 65 31.75 -15.03 -21.27
N SER A 66 32.18 -13.79 -21.04
CA SER A 66 32.02 -12.75 -22.06
C SER A 66 33.05 -12.92 -23.18
N ASP A 67 32.61 -12.87 -24.43
CA ASP A 67 33.48 -12.65 -25.60
C ASP A 67 34.19 -11.28 -25.54
N ALA A 68 33.73 -10.38 -24.66
CA ALA A 68 34.38 -9.12 -24.33
C ALA A 68 35.49 -9.34 -23.30
N SER A 69 36.61 -8.64 -23.46
CA SER A 69 37.72 -8.75 -22.52
C SER A 69 37.45 -7.87 -21.28
N PRO A 70 37.34 -8.45 -20.08
CA PRO A 70 36.73 -7.78 -18.93
C PRO A 70 37.56 -6.59 -18.43
N LEU A 71 36.88 -5.54 -17.93
CA LEU A 71 37.51 -4.37 -17.28
C LEU A 71 37.88 -4.63 -15.81
N GLY A 72 37.44 -5.75 -15.23
CA GLY A 72 37.73 -6.17 -13.87
C GLY A 72 38.19 -7.62 -13.80
N PRO A 73 38.75 -8.06 -12.66
CA PRO A 73 39.12 -9.45 -12.48
C PRO A 73 37.88 -10.36 -12.50
N PRO A 74 37.91 -11.49 -13.24
CA PRO A 74 36.83 -12.48 -13.16
C PRO A 74 36.67 -12.95 -11.72
N VAL A 75 35.46 -12.85 -11.16
CA VAL A 75 35.22 -13.16 -9.73
C VAL A 75 35.66 -14.59 -9.41
N ALA A 76 35.39 -15.53 -10.31
CA ALA A 76 35.74 -16.94 -10.17
C ALA A 76 37.25 -17.24 -10.18
N GLN A 77 38.10 -16.25 -10.53
CA GLN A 77 39.56 -16.38 -10.57
C GLN A 77 40.26 -15.64 -9.42
N LEU A 78 39.50 -14.97 -8.54
CA LEU A 78 40.06 -14.20 -7.44
C LEU A 78 40.78 -15.05 -6.40
N GLY A 79 40.32 -16.29 -6.17
CA GLY A 79 40.89 -17.25 -5.23
C GLY A 79 40.38 -17.10 -3.80
N ASN A 80 40.69 -18.08 -2.95
CA ASN A 80 40.25 -18.18 -1.56
C ASN A 80 41.12 -17.38 -0.56
N GLU A 81 42.23 -16.79 -1.01
CA GLU A 81 43.18 -16.06 -0.17
C GLU A 81 42.70 -14.64 0.20
N LEU A 82 41.62 -14.16 -0.42
CA LEU A 82 41.05 -12.84 -0.12
C LEU A 82 40.31 -12.84 1.22
N THR A 83 40.56 -11.81 2.02
CA THR A 83 39.86 -11.58 3.28
C THR A 83 38.43 -11.08 3.03
N ASP A 84 37.54 -11.29 4.00
CA ASP A 84 36.19 -10.73 3.98
C ASP A 84 36.21 -9.20 3.84
N GLU A 85 37.10 -8.53 4.59
CA GLU A 85 37.28 -7.09 4.55
C GLU A 85 37.63 -6.61 3.13
N TYR A 86 38.53 -7.31 2.43
CA TYR A 86 38.91 -6.95 1.07
C TYR A 86 37.72 -6.99 0.11
N LEU A 87 36.85 -8.01 0.20
CA LEU A 87 35.69 -8.15 -0.68
C LEU A 87 34.64 -7.06 -0.42
N VAL A 88 34.41 -6.71 0.85
CA VAL A 88 33.52 -5.62 1.22
C VAL A 88 34.06 -4.28 0.73
N ASP A 89 35.36 -4.02 0.93
CA ASP A 89 36.02 -2.81 0.44
C ASP A 89 36.03 -2.72 -1.08
N ALA A 90 36.21 -3.82 -1.80
CA ALA A 90 36.16 -3.82 -3.25
C ALA A 90 34.80 -3.33 -3.78
N LEU A 91 33.69 -3.66 -3.09
CA LEU A 91 32.35 -3.19 -3.45
C LEU A 91 32.09 -1.74 -3.04
N LEU A 92 32.42 -1.37 -1.79
CA LEU A 92 32.07 -0.07 -1.22
C LEU A 92 33.09 1.04 -1.51
N ARG A 93 34.36 0.65 -1.71
CA ARG A 93 35.53 1.53 -1.80
C ARG A 93 36.51 1.00 -2.88
N PRO A 94 36.09 0.88 -4.16
CA PRO A 94 36.84 0.19 -5.20
C PRO A 94 38.25 0.75 -5.47
N SER A 95 38.51 2.03 -5.15
CA SER A 95 39.83 2.66 -5.28
C SER A 95 40.77 2.42 -4.09
N LYS A 96 40.28 1.86 -2.96
CA LYS A 96 41.11 1.59 -1.77
C LYS A 96 42.20 0.55 -2.07
N HIS A 97 41.85 -0.45 -2.88
CA HIS A 97 42.75 -1.52 -3.29
C HIS A 97 42.55 -1.87 -4.78
N ILE A 98 43.40 -1.33 -5.66
CA ILE A 98 43.41 -1.69 -7.08
C ILE A 98 44.34 -2.89 -7.28
N ARG A 99 43.79 -4.01 -7.76
CA ARG A 99 44.55 -5.25 -7.99
C ARG A 99 45.58 -5.05 -9.10
N GLU A 100 46.75 -5.67 -8.93
CA GLU A 100 47.80 -5.70 -9.96
C GLU A 100 47.26 -6.30 -11.28
N GLY A 101 47.55 -5.63 -12.40
CA GLY A 101 47.03 -5.97 -13.73
C GLY A 101 45.71 -5.28 -14.09
N TYR A 102 45.09 -4.55 -13.14
CA TYR A 102 43.84 -3.82 -13.34
C TYR A 102 43.99 -2.31 -13.09
N GLU A 103 45.22 -1.80 -13.15
CA GLU A 103 45.47 -0.40 -12.88
C GLU A 103 45.05 0.51 -14.04
N THR A 104 44.40 1.61 -13.69
CA THR A 104 43.97 2.64 -14.63
C THR A 104 45.11 3.60 -14.90
N TYR A 105 45.30 3.96 -16.17
CA TYR A 105 46.23 4.99 -16.60
C TYR A 105 45.50 6.07 -17.40
N SER A 106 45.95 7.31 -17.21
CA SER A 106 45.62 8.45 -18.06
C SER A 106 46.83 8.80 -18.94
N VAL A 107 46.60 8.85 -20.25
CA VAL A 107 47.61 9.10 -21.28
C VAL A 107 47.24 10.37 -22.03
N LEU A 108 48.12 11.36 -22.01
CA LEU A 108 48.06 12.55 -22.85
C LEU A 108 48.96 12.33 -24.07
N THR A 109 48.41 12.44 -25.27
CA THR A 109 49.19 12.37 -26.51
C THR A 109 49.79 13.71 -26.87
N VAL A 110 50.85 13.68 -27.69
CA VAL A 110 51.49 14.90 -28.24
C VAL A 110 50.54 15.77 -29.05
N ASP A 111 49.45 15.20 -29.56
CA ASP A 111 48.39 15.88 -30.30
C ASP A 111 47.32 16.49 -29.36
N GLY A 112 47.49 16.35 -28.04
CA GLY A 112 46.62 16.91 -27.02
C GLY A 112 45.40 16.05 -26.66
N GLU A 113 45.33 14.80 -27.12
CA GLU A 113 44.23 13.88 -26.78
C GLU A 113 44.48 13.16 -25.46
N VAL A 114 43.41 12.97 -24.67
CA VAL A 114 43.50 12.26 -23.38
C VAL A 114 42.75 10.94 -23.46
N PHE A 115 43.48 9.84 -23.23
CA PHE A 115 42.94 8.49 -23.15
C PHE A 115 43.00 7.98 -21.72
N LYS A 116 41.89 7.44 -21.21
CA LYS A 116 41.82 6.82 -19.88
C LYS A 116 41.38 5.37 -19.99
N GLY A 117 42.20 4.46 -19.46
CA GLY A 117 41.98 3.02 -19.67
C GLY A 117 42.85 2.14 -18.78
N MET A 118 42.51 0.85 -18.73
CA MET A 118 43.30 -0.18 -18.05
C MET A 118 44.50 -0.54 -18.92
N LEU A 119 45.70 -0.64 -18.33
CA LEU A 119 46.89 -1.06 -19.07
C LEU A 119 46.86 -2.59 -19.28
N VAL A 120 46.73 -3.03 -20.54
CA VAL A 120 46.68 -4.46 -20.91
C VAL A 120 48.08 -5.00 -21.17
N LYS A 121 48.88 -4.25 -21.90
CA LYS A 121 50.27 -4.59 -22.24
C LYS A 121 51.07 -3.31 -22.43
N GLN A 122 52.35 -3.36 -22.10
CA GLN A 122 53.32 -2.31 -22.38
C GLN A 122 54.65 -2.94 -22.80
N ASP A 123 55.23 -2.48 -23.90
CA ASP A 123 56.60 -2.77 -24.31
C ASP A 123 57.31 -1.48 -24.79
N ASP A 124 58.58 -1.57 -25.18
CA ASP A 124 59.41 -0.39 -25.50
C ASP A 124 58.88 0.44 -26.69
N ALA A 125 58.05 -0.13 -27.57
CA ALA A 125 57.53 0.55 -28.74
C ALA A 125 56.09 1.05 -28.56
N GLU A 126 55.23 0.26 -27.90
CA GLU A 126 53.80 0.53 -27.82
C GLU A 126 53.21 0.26 -26.43
N ILE A 127 52.08 0.92 -26.15
CA ILE A 127 51.19 0.58 -25.04
C ILE A 127 49.85 0.14 -25.60
N THR A 128 49.25 -0.89 -24.98
CA THR A 128 47.90 -1.33 -25.27
C THR A 128 47.03 -1.08 -24.04
N MET A 129 45.98 -0.31 -24.21
CA MET A 129 45.04 0.08 -23.17
C MET A 129 43.63 -0.39 -23.52
N ARG A 130 42.83 -0.71 -22.50
CA ARG A 130 41.39 -0.91 -22.65
C ARG A 130 40.65 0.29 -22.11
N LEU A 131 39.98 1.01 -23.00
CA LEU A 131 39.27 2.24 -22.65
C LEU A 131 37.91 1.92 -22.04
N GLY A 132 37.53 2.62 -20.96
CA GLY A 132 36.24 2.40 -20.29
C GLY A 132 35.01 2.71 -21.17
N GLN A 133 35.16 3.53 -22.22
CA GLN A 133 34.07 3.90 -23.14
C GLN A 133 33.83 2.89 -24.28
N SER A 134 34.81 2.02 -24.52
CA SER A 134 34.82 1.01 -25.58
C SER A 134 35.53 -0.27 -25.07
N PRO A 135 35.04 -0.89 -23.98
CA PRO A 135 35.69 -2.03 -23.35
C PRO A 135 35.80 -3.25 -24.26
N GLU A 136 35.03 -3.31 -25.34
CA GLU A 136 35.04 -4.38 -26.33
C GLU A 136 36.27 -4.37 -27.26
N LYS A 137 37.11 -3.32 -27.23
CA LYS A 137 38.30 -3.19 -28.09
C LYS A 137 39.52 -2.71 -27.30
N ASP A 138 40.65 -3.34 -27.59
CA ASP A 138 41.95 -2.85 -27.13
C ASP A 138 42.43 -1.71 -28.04
N PHE A 139 43.01 -0.69 -27.42
CA PHE A 139 43.48 0.53 -28.05
C PHE A 139 45.00 0.61 -27.90
N THR A 140 45.73 0.56 -29.01
CA THR A 140 47.19 0.60 -29.02
C THR A 140 47.70 1.97 -29.43
N LEU A 141 48.64 2.51 -28.66
CA LEU A 141 49.33 3.78 -28.91
C LEU A 141 50.83 3.55 -29.02
N SER A 142 51.47 4.23 -29.97
CA SER A 142 52.94 4.31 -30.02
C SER A 142 53.44 5.11 -28.83
N ARG A 143 54.54 4.69 -28.20
CA ARG A 143 55.17 5.46 -27.12
C ARG A 143 55.64 6.84 -27.57
N ASP A 144 56.03 6.99 -28.84
CA ASP A 144 56.45 8.26 -29.41
C ASP A 144 55.31 9.29 -29.51
N SER A 145 54.06 8.82 -29.50
CA SER A 145 52.88 9.69 -29.49
C SER A 145 52.43 10.12 -28.09
N ILE A 146 53.11 9.66 -27.02
CA ILE A 146 52.72 9.92 -25.63
C ILE A 146 53.55 11.05 -25.03
N GLU A 147 52.89 12.11 -24.58
CA GLU A 147 53.51 13.20 -23.85
C GLU A 147 53.58 12.88 -22.34
N VAL A 148 52.47 12.42 -21.76
CA VAL A 148 52.37 12.08 -20.33
C VAL A 148 51.60 10.78 -20.15
N MET A 149 52.13 9.88 -19.33
CA MET A 149 51.42 8.69 -18.86
C MET A 149 51.44 8.67 -17.34
N LYS A 150 50.25 8.68 -16.71
CA LYS A 150 50.10 8.71 -15.26
C LYS A 150 49.23 7.55 -14.80
N LYS A 151 49.71 6.82 -13.79
CA LYS A 151 48.90 5.84 -13.06
C LYS A 151 47.87 6.59 -12.20
N ASP A 152 46.61 6.24 -12.35
CA ASP A 152 45.52 6.87 -11.61
C ASP A 152 45.31 6.20 -10.25
N GLU A 153 44.93 7.00 -9.26
CA GLU A 153 44.50 6.51 -7.93
C GLU A 153 43.04 6.01 -7.94
N GLN A 154 42.34 6.17 -9.07
CA GLN A 154 40.94 5.80 -9.23
C GLN A 154 40.81 4.47 -9.99
N SER A 155 40.02 3.56 -9.43
CA SER A 155 39.66 2.31 -10.09
C SER A 155 38.81 2.53 -11.35
N MET A 156 38.84 1.58 -12.28
CA MET A 156 37.91 1.52 -13.41
C MET A 156 36.50 1.15 -12.95
N MET A 157 36.36 0.44 -11.82
CA MET A 157 35.08 0.25 -11.15
C MET A 157 34.62 1.59 -10.56
N PRO A 158 33.52 2.18 -11.05
CA PRO A 158 33.11 3.53 -10.64
C PRO A 158 32.78 3.60 -9.14
N ALA A 159 33.24 4.67 -8.49
CA ALA A 159 32.73 5.02 -7.17
C ALA A 159 31.24 5.40 -7.27
N GLY A 160 30.45 5.09 -6.24
CA GLY A 160 29.01 5.38 -6.24
C GLY A 160 28.14 4.32 -6.91
N LEU A 161 28.72 3.25 -7.46
CA LEU A 161 27.96 2.16 -8.08
C LEU A 161 26.95 1.51 -7.11
N MET A 162 27.31 1.45 -5.83
CA MET A 162 26.45 0.89 -4.77
C MET A 162 25.19 1.73 -4.50
N ARG A 163 25.08 2.96 -5.03
CA ARG A 163 23.83 3.74 -5.00
C ARG A 163 22.71 3.13 -5.86
N SER A 164 23.06 2.24 -6.78
CA SER A 164 22.09 1.51 -7.60
C SER A 164 21.46 0.31 -6.89
N ILE A 165 21.96 -0.05 -5.70
CA ILE A 165 21.42 -1.12 -4.87
C ILE A 165 20.26 -0.57 -4.05
N LYS A 166 19.10 -1.22 -4.08
CA LYS A 166 17.85 -0.69 -3.53
C LYS A 166 17.74 -0.85 -2.02
N SER A 167 18.42 -1.84 -1.45
CA SER A 167 18.31 -2.16 -0.01
C SER A 167 19.57 -2.80 0.56
N GLN A 168 19.70 -2.76 1.89
CA GLN A 168 20.77 -3.48 2.60
C GLN A 168 20.72 -4.99 2.31
N ARG A 169 19.53 -5.59 2.15
CA ARG A 169 19.39 -7.01 1.80
C ARG A 169 20.01 -7.33 0.44
N GLU A 170 19.73 -6.52 -0.58
CA GLU A 170 20.35 -6.70 -1.91
C GLU A 170 21.87 -6.60 -1.85
N PHE A 171 22.42 -5.69 -1.03
CA PHE A 171 23.87 -5.60 -0.80
C PHE A 171 24.43 -6.87 -0.15
N LEU A 172 23.78 -7.38 0.91
CA LEU A 172 24.20 -8.60 1.59
C LEU A 172 24.11 -9.84 0.68
N ASP A 173 23.07 -9.92 -0.15
CA ASP A 173 22.88 -10.96 -1.16
C ASP A 173 24.01 -10.88 -2.21
N LEU A 174 24.29 -9.69 -2.77
CA LEU A 174 25.37 -9.46 -3.73
C LEU A 174 26.74 -9.86 -3.15
N LEU A 175 27.03 -9.42 -1.92
CA LEU A 175 28.26 -9.78 -1.21
C LEU A 175 28.36 -11.31 -1.00
N GLN A 176 27.25 -11.96 -0.69
CA GLN A 176 27.22 -13.41 -0.50
C GLN A 176 27.49 -14.15 -1.81
N TYR A 177 26.97 -13.67 -2.94
CA TYR A 177 27.28 -14.20 -4.27
C TYR A 177 28.75 -14.03 -4.62
N VAL A 178 29.28 -12.81 -4.54
CA VAL A 178 30.68 -12.49 -4.86
C VAL A 178 31.63 -13.33 -4.01
N THR A 179 31.37 -13.44 -2.71
CA THR A 179 32.17 -14.25 -1.78
C THR A 179 32.11 -15.74 -2.11
N SER A 180 30.93 -16.26 -2.42
CA SER A 180 30.74 -17.67 -2.79
C SER A 180 31.48 -18.03 -4.08
N VAL A 181 31.42 -17.15 -5.07
CA VAL A 181 32.10 -17.35 -6.36
C VAL A 181 33.61 -17.17 -6.24
N ALA A 182 34.09 -16.14 -5.53
CA ALA A 182 35.52 -15.90 -5.33
C ALA A 182 36.21 -17.10 -4.66
N ARG A 183 35.55 -17.73 -3.69
CA ARG A 183 36.07 -18.89 -2.94
C ARG A 183 35.85 -20.22 -3.66
N GLY A 184 34.69 -20.40 -4.30
CA GLY A 184 34.32 -21.66 -4.95
C GLY A 184 34.75 -21.77 -6.43
N GLY A 185 35.26 -20.67 -6.99
CA GLY A 185 35.72 -20.58 -8.37
C GLY A 185 34.62 -20.87 -9.40
N ARG A 186 35.04 -21.34 -10.58
CA ARG A 186 34.15 -21.59 -11.73
C ARG A 186 32.98 -22.52 -11.41
N LYS A 187 33.19 -23.52 -10.54
CA LYS A 187 32.15 -24.45 -10.12
C LYS A 187 31.01 -23.75 -9.36
N ALA A 188 31.34 -22.82 -8.47
CA ALA A 188 30.34 -22.05 -7.74
C ALA A 188 29.62 -21.07 -8.65
N GLU A 189 30.34 -20.40 -9.56
CA GLU A 189 29.75 -19.53 -10.59
C GLU A 189 28.71 -20.29 -11.43
N GLU A 190 29.05 -21.46 -11.98
CA GLU A 190 28.15 -22.28 -12.80
C GLU A 190 26.91 -22.74 -12.02
N MET A 191 27.04 -23.08 -10.74
CA MET A 191 25.92 -23.55 -9.90
C MET A 191 24.96 -22.42 -9.47
N LEU A 192 25.49 -21.21 -9.27
CA LEU A 192 24.74 -20.04 -8.81
C LEU A 192 24.25 -19.16 -9.95
N ARG A 193 24.75 -19.37 -11.17
CA ARG A 193 24.34 -18.61 -12.35
C ARG A 193 22.82 -18.67 -12.50
N PRO A 194 22.13 -17.53 -12.68
CA PRO A 194 20.70 -17.54 -12.95
C PRO A 194 20.41 -18.32 -14.24
N SER A 195 19.25 -18.97 -14.30
CA SER A 195 18.84 -19.72 -15.49
C SER A 195 18.73 -18.80 -16.71
N ALA A 196 18.83 -19.35 -17.92
CA ALA A 196 18.60 -18.57 -19.13
C ALA A 196 17.24 -17.86 -19.11
N GLU A 197 16.20 -18.53 -18.60
CA GLU A 197 14.87 -17.94 -18.41
C GLU A 197 14.88 -16.78 -17.41
N GLN A 198 15.58 -16.94 -16.28
CA GLN A 198 15.75 -15.84 -15.34
C GLN A 198 16.49 -14.68 -15.99
N LEU A 199 17.46 -14.91 -16.88
CA LEU A 199 18.19 -13.84 -17.59
C LEU A 199 17.47 -13.32 -18.84
N LEU A 200 16.43 -14.00 -19.33
CA LEU A 200 15.68 -13.59 -20.51
C LEU A 200 14.98 -12.26 -20.23
N VAL A 201 15.36 -11.25 -21.00
CA VAL A 201 14.58 -10.03 -21.16
C VAL A 201 13.42 -10.38 -22.08
N LYS A 202 12.20 -10.48 -21.54
CA LYS A 202 10.99 -10.61 -22.36
C LYS A 202 10.87 -9.34 -23.20
N ASP A 203 11.05 -9.46 -24.51
CA ASP A 203 10.94 -8.33 -25.43
C ASP A 203 9.46 -8.00 -25.66
N ASP A 204 8.90 -7.23 -24.73
CA ASP A 204 7.53 -6.75 -24.77
C ASP A 204 7.34 -5.55 -25.70
N SER A 205 8.31 -5.25 -26.57
CA SER A 205 8.14 -4.30 -27.67
C SER A 205 7.38 -4.86 -28.86
N VAL A 206 7.17 -6.18 -28.91
CA VAL A 206 6.52 -6.86 -30.04
C VAL A 206 5.00 -6.64 -30.00
N ASN A 207 4.38 -6.33 -31.15
CA ASN A 207 2.93 -6.08 -31.32
C ASN A 207 2.39 -4.84 -30.56
N LEU A 208 3.25 -3.87 -30.22
CA LEU A 208 2.82 -2.58 -29.66
C LEU A 208 2.43 -1.57 -30.74
N ASP A 209 1.36 -0.82 -30.49
CA ASP A 209 1.03 0.40 -31.24
C ASP A 209 1.87 1.58 -30.73
N HIS A 210 3.16 1.59 -31.07
CA HIS A 210 4.10 2.63 -30.64
C HIS A 210 3.61 4.04 -31.00
N ALA A 211 3.08 4.21 -32.22
CA ALA A 211 2.59 5.49 -32.68
C ALA A 211 1.36 5.95 -31.89
N GLY A 212 0.41 5.04 -31.62
CA GLY A 212 -0.76 5.31 -30.78
C GLY A 212 -0.39 5.72 -29.36
N ILE A 213 0.56 5.01 -28.73
CA ILE A 213 1.05 5.32 -27.38
C ILE A 213 1.64 6.73 -27.36
N ILE A 214 2.60 7.03 -28.24
CA ILE A 214 3.25 8.35 -28.29
C ILE A 214 2.21 9.47 -28.54
N ARG A 215 1.23 9.24 -29.43
CA ARG A 215 0.14 10.19 -29.69
C ARG A 215 -0.80 10.38 -28.50
N SER A 216 -0.85 9.45 -27.56
CA SER A 216 -1.75 9.48 -26.40
C SER A 216 -1.18 10.23 -25.19
N LEU A 217 0.14 10.43 -25.11
CA LEU A 217 0.81 11.06 -23.97
C LEU A 217 0.41 12.54 -23.81
N ARG A 218 0.16 12.97 -22.58
CA ARG A 218 -0.27 14.33 -22.21
C ARG A 218 0.56 14.86 -21.04
N SER A 219 0.28 16.07 -20.55
CA SER A 219 0.98 16.67 -19.42
C SER A 219 1.00 15.81 -18.15
N ARG A 220 -0.04 15.00 -17.89
CA ARG A 220 -0.05 14.04 -16.77
C ARG A 220 1.03 12.96 -16.91
N ASP A 221 1.35 12.57 -18.15
CA ASP A 221 2.35 11.56 -18.47
C ASP A 221 3.77 12.10 -18.32
N ILE A 222 3.95 13.42 -18.38
CA ILE A 222 5.22 14.08 -18.02
C ILE A 222 5.47 13.95 -16.52
N VAL A 223 4.44 14.17 -15.70
CA VAL A 223 4.55 14.04 -14.22
C VAL A 223 4.85 12.59 -13.84
N GLU A 224 4.17 11.62 -14.46
CA GLU A 224 4.44 10.20 -14.25
C GLU A 224 5.85 9.83 -14.75
N GLY A 225 6.24 10.33 -15.93
CA GLY A 225 7.58 10.12 -16.48
C GLY A 225 8.70 10.70 -15.62
N GLU A 226 8.48 11.86 -14.99
CA GLU A 226 9.41 12.45 -14.02
C GLU A 226 9.55 11.56 -12.79
N SER A 227 8.42 11.07 -12.27
CA SER A 227 8.40 10.17 -11.10
C SER A 227 9.22 8.92 -11.34
N LEU A 228 8.98 8.26 -12.47
CA LEU A 228 9.72 7.08 -12.90
C LEU A 228 11.21 7.40 -13.14
N PHE A 229 11.53 8.51 -13.81
CA PHE A 229 12.91 8.93 -14.03
C PHE A 229 13.67 9.17 -12.72
N ARG A 230 13.06 9.84 -11.75
CA ARG A 230 13.68 10.12 -10.46
C ARG A 230 13.87 8.86 -9.63
N GLY A 231 12.92 7.93 -9.68
CA GLY A 231 13.02 6.63 -8.99
C GLY A 231 14.10 5.73 -9.57
N ASP A 232 14.19 5.66 -10.90
CA ASP A 232 14.93 4.59 -11.57
C ASP A 232 16.18 5.04 -12.36
N CYS A 233 16.22 6.30 -12.81
CA CYS A 233 17.26 6.79 -13.73
C CYS A 233 18.21 7.81 -13.08
N ALA A 234 17.72 8.64 -12.15
CA ALA A 234 18.45 9.78 -11.61
C ALA A 234 19.73 9.38 -10.84
N ASN A 235 19.76 8.21 -10.22
CA ASN A 235 20.94 7.69 -9.52
C ASN A 235 22.17 7.55 -10.43
N CYS A 236 21.95 7.38 -11.75
CA CYS A 236 23.01 7.30 -12.74
C CYS A 236 23.15 8.60 -13.53
N HIS A 237 22.02 9.20 -13.93
CA HIS A 237 21.99 10.33 -14.87
C HIS A 237 21.90 11.71 -14.21
N GLY A 238 21.81 11.78 -12.88
CA GLY A 238 21.52 13.01 -12.16
C GLY A 238 20.03 13.33 -12.17
N THR A 239 19.56 14.06 -11.16
CA THR A 239 18.15 14.47 -11.04
C THR A 239 17.76 15.55 -12.05
N ASP A 240 18.72 16.37 -12.48
CA ASP A 240 18.50 17.47 -13.42
C ASP A 240 18.75 17.07 -14.89
N GLY A 241 19.32 15.88 -15.14
CA GLY A 241 19.74 15.43 -16.45
C GLY A 241 20.85 16.27 -17.10
N VAL A 242 21.43 17.23 -16.36
CA VAL A 242 22.51 18.11 -16.81
C VAL A 242 23.85 17.60 -16.28
N GLN A 243 23.92 17.23 -15.01
CA GLN A 243 25.12 16.71 -14.37
C GLN A 243 24.95 15.22 -14.04
N PRO A 244 25.54 14.32 -14.83
CA PRO A 244 25.46 12.89 -14.57
C PRO A 244 26.04 12.53 -13.20
N ALA A 245 25.32 11.69 -12.45
CA ALA A 245 25.79 11.17 -11.17
C ALA A 245 26.91 10.12 -11.35
N LEU A 246 26.94 9.42 -12.50
CA LEU A 246 28.01 8.53 -12.90
C LEU A 246 28.84 9.12 -14.06
N PRO A 247 30.18 9.04 -14.03
CA PRO A 247 31.04 9.56 -15.11
C PRO A 247 30.80 8.90 -16.48
N THR A 248 30.23 7.70 -16.50
CA THR A 248 29.91 6.93 -17.72
C THR A 248 28.52 7.24 -18.28
N ALA A 249 27.66 7.91 -17.52
CA ALA A 249 26.35 8.35 -17.97
C ALA A 249 26.43 9.64 -18.78
N ARG A 250 25.47 9.85 -19.69
CA ARG A 250 25.41 11.04 -20.55
C ARG A 250 24.50 12.10 -19.95
N ALA A 251 24.87 13.37 -20.14
CA ALA A 251 24.03 14.51 -19.81
C ALA A 251 22.95 14.67 -20.90
N PHE A 252 21.69 14.50 -20.53
CA PHE A 252 20.56 14.63 -21.45
C PHE A 252 20.39 16.05 -21.99
N SER A 253 20.84 17.09 -21.29
CA SER A 253 20.69 18.46 -21.79
C SER A 253 21.71 18.83 -22.87
N SER A 254 22.92 18.27 -22.85
CA SER A 254 24.04 18.83 -23.62
C SER A 254 24.83 17.82 -24.46
N GLN A 255 24.74 16.52 -24.15
CA GLN A 255 25.52 15.49 -24.85
C GLN A 255 24.65 14.69 -25.84
N GLU A 256 25.24 14.32 -26.96
CA GLU A 256 24.60 13.45 -27.94
C GLU A 256 24.43 12.02 -27.38
N LEU A 257 23.23 11.44 -27.54
CA LEU A 257 22.94 10.09 -27.07
C LEU A 257 23.49 9.04 -28.04
N LYS A 258 24.42 8.21 -27.56
CA LYS A 258 25.15 7.19 -28.33
C LYS A 258 24.24 6.19 -29.08
N PHE A 259 23.05 5.91 -28.55
CA PHE A 259 22.11 4.93 -29.11
C PHE A 259 20.89 5.58 -29.77
N GLY A 260 20.96 6.89 -30.02
CA GLY A 260 19.91 7.66 -30.66
C GLY A 260 18.99 8.39 -29.67
N ALA A 261 18.51 9.55 -30.11
CA ALA A 261 17.69 10.44 -29.31
C ALA A 261 16.18 10.33 -29.61
N ASP A 262 15.77 9.66 -30.69
CA ASP A 262 14.34 9.54 -31.03
C ASP A 262 13.57 8.64 -30.04
N PRO A 263 12.26 8.87 -29.83
CA PRO A 263 11.50 8.18 -28.78
C PRO A 263 11.58 6.65 -28.84
N TYR A 264 11.49 6.07 -30.03
CA TYR A 264 11.55 4.62 -30.22
C TYR A 264 12.92 4.06 -29.88
N LYS A 265 14.02 4.69 -30.30
CA LYS A 265 15.37 4.22 -29.91
C LYS A 265 15.67 4.38 -28.42
N MET A 266 15.20 5.46 -27.81
CA MET A 266 15.28 5.62 -26.36
C MET A 266 14.46 4.53 -25.65
N PHE A 267 13.23 4.29 -26.10
CA PHE A 267 12.39 3.18 -25.62
C PHE A 267 13.13 1.83 -25.75
N MET A 268 13.72 1.52 -26.90
CA MET A 268 14.47 0.28 -27.10
C MET A 268 15.72 0.18 -26.20
N THR A 269 16.36 1.31 -25.88
CA THR A 269 17.45 1.35 -24.91
C THR A 269 16.96 0.99 -23.51
N LEU A 270 15.78 1.48 -23.10
CA LEU A 270 15.16 1.07 -21.84
C LEU A 270 14.69 -0.40 -21.88
N THR A 271 14.21 -0.89 -23.03
CA THR A 271 13.73 -2.27 -23.18
C THR A 271 14.85 -3.30 -23.13
N LYS A 272 15.96 -3.05 -23.85
CA LYS A 272 17.02 -4.05 -24.07
C LYS A 272 18.29 -3.79 -23.25
N GLY A 273 18.43 -2.58 -22.71
CA GLY A 273 19.73 -2.10 -22.23
C GLY A 273 20.67 -1.83 -23.39
N ASN A 274 21.70 -1.01 -23.17
CA ASN A 274 22.77 -0.76 -24.15
C ASN A 274 24.05 -0.27 -23.44
N GLY A 275 25.22 -0.80 -23.85
CA GLY A 275 26.50 -0.46 -23.24
C GLY A 275 26.55 -0.90 -21.77
N LEU A 276 26.80 0.04 -20.85
CA LEU A 276 26.81 -0.20 -19.41
C LEU A 276 25.43 -0.01 -18.74
N MET A 277 24.40 0.37 -19.50
CA MET A 277 23.03 0.55 -18.99
C MET A 277 22.22 -0.74 -19.14
N GLY A 278 21.73 -1.29 -18.03
CA GLY A 278 20.83 -2.46 -18.01
C GLY A 278 19.40 -2.14 -18.47
N PRO A 279 18.61 -3.16 -18.87
CA PRO A 279 17.21 -2.99 -19.29
C PRO A 279 16.26 -2.73 -18.10
N MET A 280 15.28 -1.85 -18.30
CA MET A 280 14.20 -1.51 -17.36
C MET A 280 12.95 -2.36 -17.57
N THR A 281 13.12 -3.68 -17.50
CA THR A 281 12.05 -4.67 -17.81
C THR A 281 10.88 -4.69 -16.83
N TYR A 282 11.01 -4.04 -15.67
CA TYR A 282 9.93 -3.94 -14.67
C TYR A 282 8.92 -2.82 -14.99
N LEU A 283 9.23 -1.93 -15.94
CA LEU A 283 8.30 -0.91 -16.41
C LEU A 283 7.48 -1.44 -17.59
N THR A 284 6.17 -1.20 -17.59
CA THR A 284 5.34 -1.47 -18.76
C THR A 284 5.84 -0.67 -19.97
N PRO A 285 5.53 -1.11 -21.21
CA PRO A 285 5.93 -0.34 -22.38
C PRO A 285 5.40 1.10 -22.37
N HIS A 286 4.18 1.32 -21.88
CA HIS A 286 3.62 2.66 -21.71
C HIS A 286 4.44 3.51 -20.73
N GLN A 287 4.85 2.93 -19.59
CA GLN A 287 5.68 3.63 -18.59
C GLN A 287 7.07 4.00 -19.12
N ARG A 288 7.73 3.12 -19.89
CA ARG A 288 8.98 3.47 -20.57
C ARG A 288 8.79 4.66 -21.52
N TYR A 289 7.67 4.72 -22.23
CA TYR A 289 7.35 5.89 -23.05
C TYR A 289 7.07 7.16 -22.24
N GLN A 290 6.49 7.05 -21.04
CA GLN A 290 6.34 8.20 -20.13
C GLN A 290 7.71 8.75 -19.70
N VAL A 291 8.66 7.88 -19.31
CA VAL A 291 10.05 8.27 -19.01
C VAL A 291 10.70 8.96 -20.21
N VAL A 292 10.60 8.36 -21.39
CA VAL A 292 11.15 8.94 -22.63
C VAL A 292 10.52 10.31 -22.93
N HIS A 293 9.21 10.45 -22.72
CA HIS A 293 8.49 11.69 -22.94
C HIS A 293 8.95 12.78 -21.97
N TYR A 294 9.11 12.48 -20.68
CA TYR A 294 9.67 13.40 -19.71
C TYR A 294 11.09 13.84 -20.08
N ILE A 295 12.01 12.90 -20.35
CA ILE A 295 13.40 13.23 -20.70
C ILE A 295 13.41 14.15 -21.92
N ARG A 296 12.66 13.80 -22.97
CA ARG A 296 12.65 14.58 -24.21
C ARG A 296 12.05 15.96 -24.03
N GLU A 297 10.88 16.07 -23.40
CA GLU A 297 10.17 17.35 -23.29
C GLU A 297 10.75 18.27 -22.22
N MET A 298 11.26 17.73 -21.11
CA MET A 298 11.72 18.53 -19.96
C MET A 298 13.24 18.69 -19.89
N LEU A 299 14.01 17.68 -20.33
CA LEU A 299 15.47 17.70 -20.17
C LEU A 299 16.23 17.99 -21.47
N MET A 300 15.67 17.60 -22.63
CA MET A 300 16.35 17.71 -23.93
C MET A 300 15.89 18.90 -24.77
N LYS A 301 14.58 19.18 -24.80
CA LYS A 301 13.91 20.07 -25.78
C LYS A 301 14.60 21.41 -26.05
N ASP A 302 15.11 22.05 -25.00
CA ASP A 302 15.64 23.41 -25.10
C ASP A 302 17.15 23.46 -25.39
N GLN A 303 17.90 22.37 -25.15
CA GLN A 303 19.36 22.41 -25.10
C GLN A 303 20.06 21.29 -25.88
N ASN A 304 19.43 20.12 -26.03
CA ASN A 304 20.11 18.96 -26.60
C ASN A 304 20.14 19.02 -28.13
N PRO A 305 21.33 18.89 -28.77
CA PRO A 305 21.45 18.96 -30.22
C PRO A 305 20.76 17.81 -30.98
N GLY A 306 20.49 16.69 -30.31
CA GLY A 306 19.77 15.54 -30.86
C GLY A 306 18.26 15.59 -30.68
N TYR A 307 17.70 16.65 -30.09
CA TYR A 307 16.25 16.80 -29.98
C TYR A 307 15.62 17.23 -31.31
N GLU A 308 14.66 16.45 -31.81
CA GLU A 308 13.80 16.81 -32.94
C GLU A 308 12.32 16.71 -32.57
N PRO A 309 11.46 17.68 -32.94
CA PRO A 309 10.02 17.57 -32.74
C PRO A 309 9.42 16.37 -33.47
N LEU A 310 8.39 15.75 -32.87
CA LEU A 310 7.70 14.61 -33.47
C LEU A 310 6.94 15.03 -34.73
N ARG A 311 7.03 14.20 -35.77
CA ARG A 311 6.37 14.40 -37.06
C ARG A 311 5.61 13.15 -37.47
N ASP A 312 4.58 13.30 -38.30
CA ASP A 312 3.73 12.18 -38.73
C ASP A 312 4.47 11.14 -39.57
N ASP A 313 5.45 11.55 -40.37
CA ASP A 313 6.31 10.63 -41.13
C ASP A 313 7.12 9.71 -40.22
N TYR A 314 7.69 10.25 -39.13
CA TYR A 314 8.35 9.45 -38.09
C TYR A 314 7.36 8.47 -37.45
N LEU A 315 6.19 8.94 -36.99
CA LEU A 315 5.20 8.08 -36.34
C LEU A 315 4.70 6.96 -37.26
N ASN A 316 4.56 7.25 -38.56
CA ASN A 316 4.16 6.25 -39.56
C ASN A 316 5.29 5.28 -39.92
N SER A 317 6.54 5.60 -39.59
CA SER A 317 7.71 4.71 -39.79
C SER A 317 7.93 3.71 -38.66
N LEU A 318 7.24 3.89 -37.52
CA LEU A 318 7.37 3.02 -36.36
C LEU A 318 6.78 1.62 -36.61
N PRO A 319 7.26 0.59 -35.91
CA PRO A 319 6.64 -0.73 -35.95
C PRO A 319 5.15 -0.64 -35.61
N THR A 320 4.35 -1.45 -36.30
CA THR A 320 2.89 -1.51 -36.10
C THR A 320 2.52 -2.62 -35.12
N GLY A 321 1.42 -2.41 -34.40
CA GLY A 321 0.91 -3.35 -33.42
C GLY A 321 -0.51 -2.99 -33.01
N THR A 322 -1.04 -3.75 -32.05
CA THR A 322 -2.43 -3.61 -31.57
C THR A 322 -2.52 -3.35 -30.08
N GLU A 323 -1.45 -3.63 -29.33
CA GLU A 323 -1.43 -3.42 -27.89
C GLU A 323 -1.02 -1.99 -27.53
N ASP A 324 -1.69 -1.41 -26.54
CA ASP A 324 -1.42 -0.03 -26.07
C ASP A 324 -0.31 0.03 -25.02
N GLY A 325 0.36 -1.09 -24.76
CA GLY A 325 1.47 -1.19 -23.81
C GLY A 325 1.07 -1.02 -22.34
N LYS A 326 -0.23 -1.07 -22.01
CA LYS A 326 -0.76 -0.99 -20.64
C LYS A 326 -1.08 -2.35 -20.01
N ARG A 327 -0.90 -3.45 -20.76
CA ARG A 327 -1.32 -4.78 -20.33
C ARG A 327 -0.51 -5.23 -19.10
N PHE A 328 -1.23 -5.61 -18.05
CA PHE A 328 -0.68 -6.27 -16.87
C PHE A 328 -1.01 -7.77 -16.95
N GLU A 329 -0.10 -8.63 -16.49
CA GLU A 329 -0.41 -10.06 -16.36
C GLU A 329 -1.37 -10.25 -15.17
N ILE A 330 -2.62 -10.65 -15.46
CA ILE A 330 -3.60 -11.02 -14.44
C ILE A 330 -3.14 -12.34 -13.83
N GLN A 331 -2.80 -12.32 -12.54
CA GLN A 331 -2.46 -13.53 -11.82
C GLN A 331 -3.71 -14.10 -11.16
N GLN A 332 -3.95 -15.41 -11.35
CA GLN A 332 -4.98 -16.11 -10.61
C GLN A 332 -4.57 -16.22 -9.15
N ARG A 333 -5.45 -15.78 -8.25
CA ARG A 333 -5.19 -15.71 -6.80
C ARG A 333 -6.21 -16.53 -6.03
N ASP A 334 -5.75 -17.12 -4.95
CA ASP A 334 -6.63 -17.77 -3.99
C ASP A 334 -7.16 -16.74 -3.00
N PHE A 335 -8.46 -16.45 -3.04
CA PHE A 335 -9.16 -15.57 -2.11
C PHE A 335 -9.79 -16.32 -0.92
N GLY A 336 -9.58 -17.63 -0.81
CA GLY A 336 -10.31 -18.51 0.09
C GLY A 336 -11.67 -18.96 -0.50
N LEU A 337 -12.55 -19.43 0.38
CA LEU A 337 -13.86 -19.99 -0.01
C LEU A 337 -14.96 -18.92 -0.20
N ALA A 338 -14.66 -17.67 0.16
CA ALA A 338 -15.59 -16.56 0.03
C ALA A 338 -14.81 -15.26 -0.10
N LEU A 339 -15.29 -14.33 -0.94
CA LEU A 339 -14.73 -13.00 -1.09
C LEU A 339 -15.80 -11.95 -0.76
N GLY A 340 -15.51 -11.10 0.21
CA GLY A 340 -16.26 -9.89 0.52
C GLY A 340 -15.90 -8.76 -0.44
N SER A 341 -16.92 -8.16 -1.06
CA SER A 341 -16.75 -7.06 -2.01
C SER A 341 -18.07 -6.29 -2.20
N GLN A 342 -18.04 -5.28 -3.04
CA GLN A 342 -19.17 -4.84 -3.85
C GLN A 342 -19.42 -5.82 -5.00
N LEU A 343 -20.63 -5.86 -5.55
CA LEU A 343 -20.92 -6.51 -6.82
C LEU A 343 -21.50 -5.47 -7.76
N ARG A 344 -20.77 -5.19 -8.85
CA ARG A 344 -21.05 -4.05 -9.74
C ARG A 344 -21.17 -2.77 -8.89
N ARG A 345 -22.05 -1.85 -9.30
CA ARG A 345 -22.48 -0.70 -8.49
C ARG A 345 -23.83 -0.94 -7.81
N ASP A 346 -24.42 -2.11 -8.01
CA ASP A 346 -25.78 -2.42 -7.56
C ASP A 346 -25.80 -2.83 -6.08
N PHE A 347 -24.79 -3.58 -5.64
CA PHE A 347 -24.70 -4.11 -4.29
C PHE A 347 -23.39 -3.67 -3.62
N PRO A 348 -23.43 -2.85 -2.55
CA PRO A 348 -22.24 -2.31 -1.92
C PRO A 348 -21.56 -3.29 -0.95
N SER A 349 -22.26 -4.32 -0.48
CA SER A 349 -21.74 -5.33 0.44
C SER A 349 -22.30 -6.70 0.09
N VAL A 350 -21.46 -7.53 -0.51
CA VAL A 350 -21.77 -8.91 -0.87
C VAL A 350 -20.72 -9.87 -0.33
N LEU A 351 -21.11 -11.14 -0.20
CA LEU A 351 -20.20 -12.27 -0.03
C LEU A 351 -20.37 -13.22 -1.22
N THR A 352 -19.32 -13.37 -2.02
CA THR A 352 -19.35 -14.20 -3.23
C THR A 352 -18.62 -15.51 -3.01
N LEU A 353 -19.26 -16.64 -3.35
CA LEU A 353 -18.79 -18.00 -3.11
C LEU A 353 -18.68 -18.76 -4.44
N PRO A 354 -17.51 -19.31 -4.79
CA PRO A 354 -17.38 -20.26 -5.89
C PRO A 354 -17.90 -21.63 -5.45
N LEU A 355 -18.89 -22.18 -6.15
CA LEU A 355 -19.52 -23.47 -5.82
C LEU A 355 -19.22 -24.56 -6.86
N GLY A 356 -18.19 -24.38 -7.70
CA GLY A 356 -17.87 -25.29 -8.81
C GLY A 356 -18.37 -24.73 -10.13
N ASP A 357 -19.40 -25.33 -10.70
CA ASP A 357 -19.99 -24.90 -11.99
C ASP A 357 -20.78 -23.59 -11.88
N LEU A 358 -21.21 -23.25 -10.67
CA LEU A 358 -21.91 -22.01 -10.33
C LEU A 358 -21.11 -21.17 -9.34
N THR A 359 -21.32 -19.87 -9.40
CA THR A 359 -20.93 -18.90 -8.37
C THR A 359 -22.18 -18.21 -7.86
N VAL A 360 -22.29 -18.03 -6.55
CA VAL A 360 -23.39 -17.29 -5.90
C VAL A 360 -22.83 -16.10 -5.15
N SER A 361 -23.54 -14.98 -5.23
CA SER A 361 -23.25 -13.79 -4.43
C SER A 361 -24.43 -13.44 -3.54
N TYR A 362 -24.18 -13.30 -2.23
CA TYR A 362 -25.19 -12.92 -1.24
C TYR A 362 -25.07 -11.45 -0.92
N ASN A 363 -26.17 -10.71 -0.98
CA ASN A 363 -26.23 -9.35 -0.46
C ASN A 363 -26.31 -9.40 1.07
N LEU A 364 -25.27 -8.95 1.75
CA LEU A 364 -25.16 -9.06 3.20
C LEU A 364 -26.08 -8.08 3.96
N HIS A 365 -26.73 -7.15 3.25
CA HIS A 365 -27.68 -6.21 3.83
C HIS A 365 -29.12 -6.72 3.85
N ALA A 366 -29.43 -7.78 3.12
CA ALA A 366 -30.79 -8.36 3.08
C ALA A 366 -30.80 -9.90 3.10
N MET A 367 -29.64 -10.53 2.95
CA MET A 367 -29.47 -11.98 2.78
C MET A 367 -30.28 -12.56 1.61
N ASP A 368 -30.57 -11.75 0.59
CA ASP A 368 -31.02 -12.21 -0.72
C ASP A 368 -29.82 -12.57 -1.62
N SER A 369 -30.07 -13.32 -2.68
CA SER A 369 -29.05 -13.55 -3.71
C SER A 369 -28.93 -12.32 -4.60
N ALA A 370 -27.75 -11.71 -4.59
CA ALA A 370 -27.42 -10.58 -5.45
C ALA A 370 -27.32 -11.02 -6.92
N ASP A 371 -26.69 -12.17 -7.16
CA ASP A 371 -26.64 -12.83 -8.47
C ASP A 371 -26.20 -14.30 -8.32
N VAL A 372 -26.45 -15.11 -9.35
CA VAL A 372 -25.94 -16.48 -9.52
C VAL A 372 -25.53 -16.63 -10.97
N TRP A 373 -24.31 -17.10 -11.25
CA TRP A 373 -23.81 -17.22 -12.62
C TRP A 373 -22.95 -18.46 -12.85
N THR A 374 -22.82 -18.85 -14.12
CA THR A 374 -21.93 -19.93 -14.59
C THR A 374 -20.70 -19.38 -15.28
N GLY A 375 -19.60 -20.12 -15.29
CA GLY A 375 -18.47 -19.86 -16.20
C GLY A 375 -17.33 -19.03 -15.61
N GLY A 376 -17.25 -18.89 -14.29
CA GLY A 376 -16.14 -18.22 -13.61
C GLY A 376 -16.51 -17.75 -12.20
N PHE A 377 -15.52 -17.21 -11.48
CA PHE A 377 -15.73 -16.56 -10.18
C PHE A 377 -16.06 -15.07 -10.39
N LEU A 378 -15.10 -14.16 -10.26
CA LEU A 378 -15.29 -12.73 -10.48
C LEU A 378 -14.24 -12.20 -11.47
N ASP A 379 -14.66 -11.30 -12.35
CA ASP A 379 -13.73 -10.43 -13.05
C ASP A 379 -13.26 -9.34 -12.07
N LEU A 380 -12.00 -9.45 -11.68
CA LEU A 380 -11.32 -8.55 -10.76
C LEU A 380 -10.25 -7.71 -11.46
N SER A 381 -10.20 -7.76 -12.80
CA SER A 381 -9.14 -7.15 -13.60
C SER A 381 -9.03 -5.64 -13.41
N GLU A 382 -10.12 -4.96 -13.11
CA GLU A 382 -10.18 -3.50 -12.87
C GLU A 382 -10.15 -3.11 -11.38
N THR A 383 -10.04 -4.09 -10.48
CA THR A 383 -10.10 -3.86 -9.02
C THR A 383 -8.71 -3.80 -8.40
N GLN A 384 -8.66 -3.40 -7.13
CA GLN A 384 -7.46 -3.44 -6.30
C GLN A 384 -6.85 -4.84 -6.25
N HIS A 385 -7.62 -5.90 -6.48
CA HIS A 385 -7.07 -7.25 -6.43
C HIS A 385 -6.07 -7.50 -7.57
N GLN A 386 -6.14 -6.80 -8.70
CA GLN A 386 -5.22 -6.98 -9.82
C GLN A 386 -4.40 -5.73 -10.15
N ARG A 387 -4.86 -4.53 -9.72
CA ARG A 387 -4.24 -3.25 -10.04
C ARG A 387 -3.69 -2.55 -8.78
N PRO A 388 -2.53 -1.86 -8.89
CA PRO A 388 -2.07 -0.96 -7.83
C PRO A 388 -3.12 0.10 -7.49
N ARG A 389 -3.76 0.64 -8.54
CA ARG A 389 -4.90 1.56 -8.49
C ARG A 389 -6.09 0.96 -9.25
N GLY A 390 -6.87 0.14 -8.57
CA GLY A 390 -8.10 -0.43 -9.11
C GLY A 390 -9.31 0.43 -8.77
N GLU A 391 -9.88 1.09 -9.78
CA GLU A 391 -11.04 1.98 -9.62
C GLU A 391 -12.35 1.33 -10.12
N GLY A 392 -12.27 0.09 -10.61
CA GLY A 392 -13.40 -0.68 -11.11
C GLY A 392 -14.22 -1.35 -10.00
N THR A 393 -15.17 -2.18 -10.43
CA THR A 393 -16.01 -3.00 -9.56
C THR A 393 -15.67 -4.47 -9.72
N ALA A 394 -16.00 -5.29 -8.72
CA ALA A 394 -16.00 -6.73 -8.92
C ALA A 394 -17.27 -7.08 -9.70
N ASP A 395 -17.09 -7.71 -10.85
CA ASP A 395 -18.18 -8.05 -11.76
C ASP A 395 -18.21 -9.58 -11.96
N PRO A 396 -19.37 -10.19 -12.28
CA PRO A 396 -19.41 -11.60 -12.67
C PRO A 396 -18.51 -11.85 -13.89
N ASP A 397 -17.57 -12.80 -13.79
CA ASP A 397 -16.75 -13.25 -14.93
C ASP A 397 -17.59 -14.02 -15.97
N GLY A 398 -18.71 -14.59 -15.50
CA GLY A 398 -19.57 -15.49 -16.24
C GLY A 398 -20.91 -14.90 -16.65
N THR A 399 -21.85 -15.80 -16.98
CA THR A 399 -23.21 -15.45 -17.41
C THR A 399 -24.20 -15.68 -16.29
N SER A 400 -24.93 -14.64 -15.89
CA SER A 400 -26.00 -14.73 -14.89
C SER A 400 -27.06 -15.76 -15.28
N VAL A 401 -27.61 -16.42 -14.26
CA VAL A 401 -28.70 -17.40 -14.33
C VAL A 401 -29.89 -16.84 -13.52
N PRO A 402 -30.70 -15.94 -14.10
CA PRO A 402 -31.70 -15.17 -13.35
C PRO A 402 -32.70 -16.02 -12.56
N GLY A 403 -33.06 -17.20 -13.09
CA GLY A 403 -33.95 -18.17 -12.44
C GLY A 403 -33.48 -18.63 -11.06
N LEU A 404 -32.16 -18.70 -10.86
CA LEU A 404 -31.50 -19.09 -9.61
C LEU A 404 -31.17 -17.90 -8.71
N ALA A 405 -31.11 -16.68 -9.26
CA ALA A 405 -30.76 -15.46 -8.54
C ALA A 405 -31.93 -14.84 -7.74
N SER A 406 -33.14 -15.43 -7.79
CA SER A 406 -34.35 -14.86 -7.17
C SER A 406 -34.61 -15.34 -5.73
N TRP A 407 -33.57 -15.79 -5.04
CA TRP A 407 -33.63 -16.17 -3.62
C TRP A 407 -33.79 -14.92 -2.77
N GLN A 408 -34.98 -14.72 -2.18
CA GLN A 408 -35.31 -13.49 -1.45
C GLN A 408 -36.24 -13.78 -0.27
N TRP A 409 -35.81 -13.40 0.93
CA TRP A 409 -36.64 -13.45 2.13
C TRP A 409 -37.72 -12.37 2.11
N GLY A 410 -38.93 -12.75 2.50
CA GLY A 410 -40.02 -11.84 2.83
C GLY A 410 -39.97 -11.46 4.30
N HIS A 411 -40.58 -10.31 4.62
CA HIS A 411 -40.68 -9.80 5.98
C HIS A 411 -42.13 -9.46 6.31
N ASP A 412 -42.50 -9.62 7.57
CA ASP A 412 -43.86 -9.39 8.07
C ASP A 412 -44.92 -10.22 7.28
N GLY A 413 -44.52 -11.41 6.80
CA GLY A 413 -45.38 -12.36 6.08
C GLY A 413 -45.53 -12.13 4.58
N GLU A 414 -44.88 -11.13 4.01
CA GLU A 414 -44.98 -10.77 2.59
C GLU A 414 -43.62 -10.70 1.88
N LEU A 415 -43.58 -11.07 0.60
CA LEU A 415 -42.37 -10.90 -0.23
C LEU A 415 -42.16 -9.44 -0.64
N ASP A 416 -43.24 -8.69 -0.81
CA ASP A 416 -43.23 -7.29 -1.21
C ASP A 416 -43.54 -6.42 0.02
N TYR A 417 -42.52 -6.14 0.83
CA TYR A 417 -42.61 -5.30 2.02
C TYR A 417 -42.10 -3.88 1.74
N SER A 418 -42.59 -2.90 2.51
CA SER A 418 -42.14 -1.52 2.37
C SER A 418 -40.69 -1.36 2.84
N ARG A 419 -39.85 -0.76 2.01
CA ARG A 419 -38.49 -0.31 2.36
C ARG A 419 -38.43 1.18 2.71
N GLU A 420 -39.57 1.82 2.92
CA GLU A 420 -39.64 3.22 3.35
C GLU A 420 -38.89 3.42 4.68
N GLY A 421 -37.97 4.37 4.72
CA GLY A 421 -37.12 4.65 5.89
C GLY A 421 -35.87 3.78 6.02
N CYS A 422 -35.67 2.77 5.16
CA CYS A 422 -34.41 2.04 5.09
C CYS A 422 -33.35 2.85 4.35
N LEU A 423 -32.08 2.72 4.77
CA LEU A 423 -30.96 3.19 3.97
C LEU A 423 -30.72 2.21 2.81
N PRO A 424 -30.52 2.68 1.57
CA PRO A 424 -30.45 1.78 0.42
C PRO A 424 -29.16 0.97 0.34
N ARG A 425 -28.09 1.48 0.97
CA ARG A 425 -26.76 0.89 1.03
C ARG A 425 -26.40 0.49 2.45
N GLY A 426 -27.41 0.32 3.29
CA GLY A 426 -27.29 -0.18 4.65
C GLY A 426 -28.02 -1.51 4.83
N PRO A 427 -27.74 -2.22 5.93
CA PRO A 427 -28.50 -3.41 6.30
C PRO A 427 -29.95 -3.03 6.58
N LEU A 428 -30.85 -3.97 6.27
CA LEU A 428 -32.23 -3.88 6.73
C LEU A 428 -32.29 -3.80 8.26
N PRO A 429 -33.37 -3.24 8.85
CA PRO A 429 -33.57 -3.22 10.29
C PRO A 429 -33.36 -4.61 10.93
N LYS A 430 -32.63 -4.66 12.06
CA LYS A 430 -32.31 -5.90 12.78
C LYS A 430 -33.51 -6.79 13.11
N LYS A 431 -34.70 -6.21 13.28
CA LYS A 431 -35.95 -6.98 13.49
C LYS A 431 -36.30 -7.90 12.31
N TRP A 432 -35.91 -7.51 11.11
CA TRP A 432 -36.20 -8.22 9.86
C TRP A 432 -35.02 -9.08 9.43
N MET A 433 -33.80 -8.56 9.52
CA MET A 433 -32.60 -9.28 9.11
C MET A 433 -31.41 -8.90 9.99
N ASP A 434 -30.72 -9.91 10.51
CA ASP A 434 -29.49 -9.76 11.31
C ASP A 434 -28.43 -10.75 10.82
N TYR A 435 -27.52 -10.30 9.95
CA TYR A 435 -26.40 -11.13 9.48
C TYR A 435 -25.29 -11.17 10.53
N ARG A 436 -24.91 -12.38 10.96
CA ARG A 436 -23.95 -12.61 12.05
C ARG A 436 -22.58 -13.06 11.58
N GLY A 437 -22.42 -13.36 10.29
CA GLY A 437 -21.17 -13.84 9.73
C GLY A 437 -21.29 -15.22 9.10
N TYR A 438 -20.15 -15.89 8.94
CA TYR A 438 -20.08 -17.21 8.34
C TYR A 438 -19.02 -18.09 8.96
N PHE A 439 -19.29 -19.40 8.96
CA PHE A 439 -18.38 -20.44 9.39
C PHE A 439 -17.72 -21.11 8.20
N LEU A 440 -16.46 -21.49 8.36
CA LEU A 440 -15.73 -22.35 7.43
C LEU A 440 -15.58 -23.74 8.06
N ARG A 441 -16.13 -24.77 7.41
CA ARG A 441 -16.09 -26.17 7.86
C ARG A 441 -15.70 -27.08 6.70
N GLY A 442 -14.44 -27.52 6.67
CA GLY A 442 -13.84 -28.10 5.47
C GLY A 442 -13.95 -27.14 4.28
N ASN A 443 -14.57 -27.61 3.18
CA ASN A 443 -14.85 -26.79 1.98
C ASN A 443 -16.24 -26.12 2.02
N ASN A 444 -16.95 -26.17 3.15
CA ASN A 444 -18.28 -25.58 3.28
C ASN A 444 -18.19 -24.18 3.89
N VAL A 445 -18.93 -23.25 3.30
CA VAL A 445 -19.28 -21.97 3.91
C VAL A 445 -20.69 -22.10 4.47
N ILE A 446 -20.85 -21.86 5.77
CA ILE A 446 -22.15 -21.90 6.45
C ILE A 446 -22.47 -20.49 6.93
N LEU A 447 -23.47 -19.85 6.33
CA LEU A 447 -23.93 -18.51 6.68
C LEU A 447 -24.76 -18.57 7.96
N SER A 448 -24.63 -17.55 8.81
CA SER A 448 -25.36 -17.40 10.07
C SER A 448 -26.09 -16.06 10.07
N TYR A 449 -27.42 -16.10 10.18
CA TYR A 449 -28.25 -14.89 10.19
C TYR A 449 -29.60 -15.14 10.85
N GLN A 450 -30.36 -14.07 11.09
CA GLN A 450 -31.78 -14.14 11.44
C GLN A 450 -32.66 -13.52 10.37
N ILE A 451 -33.87 -14.06 10.22
CA ILE A 451 -34.96 -13.46 9.45
C ILE A 451 -36.19 -13.39 10.36
N ASP A 452 -36.78 -12.21 10.50
CA ASP A 452 -37.94 -11.93 11.37
C ASP A 452 -37.76 -12.51 12.80
N GLY A 453 -36.54 -12.42 13.34
CA GLY A 453 -36.17 -12.90 14.68
C GLY A 453 -35.91 -14.42 14.79
N ARG A 454 -36.12 -15.20 13.72
CA ARG A 454 -35.85 -16.65 13.68
C ARG A 454 -34.42 -16.91 13.24
N ASP A 455 -33.68 -17.78 13.94
CA ASP A 455 -32.30 -18.12 13.60
C ASP A 455 -32.21 -19.02 12.35
N LEU A 456 -31.23 -18.76 11.48
CA LEU A 456 -30.94 -19.58 10.31
C LEU A 456 -29.45 -19.90 10.18
N PHE A 457 -29.17 -21.14 9.76
CA PHE A 457 -27.93 -21.50 9.11
C PHE A 457 -28.21 -21.93 7.68
N GLU A 458 -27.40 -21.44 6.75
CA GLU A 458 -27.54 -21.75 5.33
C GLU A 458 -26.23 -22.23 4.72
N ARG A 459 -26.30 -23.28 3.89
CA ARG A 459 -25.20 -23.75 3.06
C ARG A 459 -25.68 -23.97 1.63
N ALA A 460 -25.03 -23.35 0.66
CA ALA A 460 -25.29 -23.58 -0.77
C ALA A 460 -24.33 -24.60 -1.39
N GLU A 461 -24.82 -25.33 -2.39
CA GLU A 461 -24.13 -26.38 -3.14
C GLU A 461 -24.59 -26.34 -4.60
N ALA A 462 -23.68 -26.16 -5.56
CA ALA A 462 -24.01 -26.35 -6.97
C ALA A 462 -24.10 -27.87 -7.26
N ILE A 463 -25.20 -28.30 -7.86
CA ILE A 463 -25.38 -29.69 -8.29
C ILE A 463 -24.86 -29.86 -9.72
N ASP A 464 -25.12 -28.87 -10.57
CA ASP A 464 -24.59 -28.69 -11.92
C ASP A 464 -24.65 -27.19 -12.29
N ASP A 465 -24.39 -26.85 -13.56
CA ASP A 465 -24.40 -25.48 -14.09
C ASP A 465 -25.79 -24.81 -14.13
N ARG A 466 -26.85 -25.51 -13.72
CA ARG A 466 -28.25 -25.01 -13.78
C ARG A 466 -29.07 -25.33 -12.55
N THR A 467 -28.50 -26.04 -11.58
CA THR A 467 -29.20 -26.55 -10.40
C THR A 467 -28.42 -26.20 -9.15
N LEU A 468 -29.05 -25.44 -8.27
CA LEU A 468 -28.51 -24.99 -6.99
C LEU A 468 -29.32 -25.59 -5.83
N ALA A 469 -28.64 -26.22 -4.88
CA ALA A 469 -29.23 -26.70 -3.64
C ALA A 469 -28.81 -25.83 -2.46
N ARG A 470 -29.72 -25.60 -1.51
CA ARG A 470 -29.47 -24.89 -0.25
C ARG A 470 -29.99 -25.72 0.91
N ASP A 471 -29.09 -26.10 1.80
CA ASP A 471 -29.45 -26.67 3.09
C ASP A 471 -29.73 -25.54 4.08
N LEU A 472 -30.84 -25.66 4.79
CA LEU A 472 -31.25 -24.73 5.82
C LEU A 472 -31.47 -25.49 7.13
N TRP A 473 -30.83 -24.99 8.19
CA TRP A 473 -31.30 -25.21 9.54
C TRP A 473 -32.07 -23.96 9.96
N ILE A 474 -33.31 -24.11 10.37
CA ILE A 474 -34.20 -23.02 10.73
C ILE A 474 -34.61 -23.24 12.18
N GLY A 475 -34.30 -22.30 13.06
CA GLY A 475 -34.63 -22.36 14.49
C GLY A 475 -36.15 -22.38 14.74
N PRO A 476 -36.60 -22.49 15.99
CA PRO A 476 -38.00 -22.25 16.34
C PRO A 476 -38.37 -20.77 16.15
N GLY A 477 -39.64 -20.48 15.85
CA GLY A 477 -40.10 -19.10 15.65
C GLY A 477 -41.37 -19.00 14.81
N GLU A 478 -41.68 -17.77 14.40
CA GLU A 478 -42.87 -17.43 13.60
C GLU A 478 -42.77 -17.90 12.13
N THR A 479 -43.85 -17.67 11.38
CA THR A 479 -43.94 -18.00 9.96
C THR A 479 -42.96 -17.16 9.14
N LEU A 480 -42.19 -17.80 8.27
CA LEU A 480 -41.30 -17.14 7.29
C LEU A 480 -41.83 -17.30 5.88
N VAL A 481 -41.48 -16.36 5.00
CA VAL A 481 -41.80 -16.41 3.59
C VAL A 481 -40.52 -16.23 2.77
N LEU A 482 -40.36 -17.05 1.74
CA LEU A 482 -39.16 -17.08 0.90
C LEU A 482 -39.56 -17.19 -0.57
N SER A 483 -38.99 -16.35 -1.42
CA SER A 483 -38.95 -16.58 -2.87
C SER A 483 -37.75 -17.49 -3.14
N VAL A 484 -37.98 -18.67 -3.71
CA VAL A 484 -36.88 -19.63 -3.99
C VAL A 484 -36.35 -19.52 -5.42
N GLY A 485 -37.11 -18.91 -6.33
CA GLY A 485 -36.78 -18.80 -7.75
C GLY A 485 -37.89 -18.08 -8.51
N ASN A 486 -37.57 -17.55 -9.70
CA ASN A 486 -38.55 -16.94 -10.59
C ASN A 486 -38.67 -17.74 -11.90
N GLY A 487 -39.89 -17.88 -12.39
CA GLY A 487 -40.18 -18.47 -13.69
C GLY A 487 -39.90 -17.52 -14.85
N PRO A 488 -39.86 -18.03 -16.09
CA PRO A 488 -39.74 -17.19 -17.26
C PRO A 488 -40.91 -16.22 -17.42
N VAL A 489 -40.64 -15.09 -18.09
CA VAL A 489 -41.66 -14.06 -18.37
C VAL A 489 -42.88 -14.68 -19.06
N GLY A 490 -44.07 -14.39 -18.51
CA GLY A 490 -45.33 -14.92 -19.02
C GLY A 490 -45.83 -16.18 -18.32
N ALA A 491 -45.06 -16.80 -17.43
CA ALA A 491 -45.57 -17.92 -16.63
C ALA A 491 -46.78 -17.50 -15.77
N THR A 492 -47.88 -18.24 -15.85
CA THR A 492 -49.17 -17.91 -15.19
C THR A 492 -49.65 -18.92 -14.16
N LYS A 493 -49.01 -20.09 -14.07
CA LYS A 493 -49.42 -21.17 -13.17
C LYS A 493 -48.23 -21.95 -12.65
N LEU A 494 -48.27 -22.27 -11.35
CA LEU A 494 -47.38 -23.24 -10.71
C LEU A 494 -47.97 -24.65 -10.85
N GLU A 495 -47.20 -25.58 -11.41
CA GLU A 495 -47.53 -26.99 -11.50
C GLU A 495 -46.91 -27.74 -10.31
N PHE A 496 -47.69 -28.59 -9.64
CA PHE A 496 -47.23 -29.35 -8.47
C PHE A 496 -47.20 -30.84 -8.80
N ASP A 497 -46.03 -31.48 -8.68
CA ASP A 497 -45.87 -32.93 -8.77
C ASP A 497 -45.79 -33.54 -7.36
N HIS A 498 -46.88 -34.20 -6.96
CA HIS A 498 -46.98 -34.88 -5.67
C HIS A 498 -46.03 -36.07 -5.52
N SER A 499 -45.52 -36.64 -6.61
CA SER A 499 -44.64 -37.81 -6.54
C SER A 499 -43.22 -37.46 -6.11
N ASN A 500 -42.74 -36.27 -6.49
CA ASN A 500 -41.38 -35.80 -6.27
C ASN A 500 -41.28 -34.53 -5.40
N ASP A 501 -42.42 -34.04 -4.91
CA ASP A 501 -42.54 -32.76 -4.17
C ASP A 501 -41.83 -31.60 -4.90
N THR A 502 -42.00 -31.61 -6.22
CA THR A 502 -41.41 -30.66 -7.14
C THR A 502 -42.51 -29.71 -7.62
N VAL A 503 -42.23 -28.41 -7.54
CA VAL A 503 -43.03 -27.37 -8.16
C VAL A 503 -42.34 -26.85 -9.39
N VAL A 504 -43.08 -26.67 -10.47
CA VAL A 504 -42.55 -26.23 -11.75
C VAL A 504 -43.33 -25.03 -12.24
N LEU A 505 -42.62 -23.95 -12.55
CA LEU A 505 -43.15 -22.75 -13.17
C LEU A 505 -42.62 -22.64 -14.60
N LYS A 506 -43.50 -22.82 -15.57
CA LYS A 506 -43.17 -22.87 -17.01
C LYS A 506 -43.65 -21.64 -17.76
N SER A 507 -42.99 -21.31 -18.86
CA SER A 507 -43.45 -20.27 -19.80
C SER A 507 -44.87 -20.57 -20.31
N SER A 508 -45.67 -19.53 -20.53
CA SER A 508 -46.99 -19.66 -21.16
C SER A 508 -46.92 -20.00 -22.66
N ASP A 509 -45.76 -19.87 -23.28
CA ASP A 509 -45.55 -20.18 -24.70
C ASP A 509 -45.18 -21.65 -24.90
N GLN A 510 -46.05 -22.41 -25.57
CA GLN A 510 -45.81 -23.83 -25.87
C GLN A 510 -44.61 -24.09 -26.79
N SER A 511 -44.09 -23.05 -27.47
CA SER A 511 -42.89 -23.14 -28.30
C SER A 511 -41.59 -22.94 -27.52
N ASN A 512 -41.65 -22.34 -26.32
CA ASN A 512 -40.50 -22.02 -25.48
C ASN A 512 -40.63 -22.76 -24.15
N GLN A 513 -40.07 -23.96 -24.04
CA GLN A 513 -40.19 -24.85 -22.87
C GLN A 513 -39.36 -24.39 -21.64
N ALA A 514 -39.07 -23.08 -21.53
CA ALA A 514 -38.39 -22.49 -20.39
C ALA A 514 -39.15 -22.78 -19.08
N PHE A 515 -38.40 -23.15 -18.04
CA PHE A 515 -38.96 -23.45 -16.73
C PHE A 515 -37.99 -23.10 -15.60
N THR A 516 -38.57 -22.90 -14.43
CA THR A 516 -37.90 -22.93 -13.13
C THR A 516 -38.60 -23.98 -12.28
N ALA A 517 -37.85 -24.96 -11.79
CA ALA A 517 -38.34 -26.03 -10.94
C ALA A 517 -37.70 -25.90 -9.55
N ALA A 518 -38.48 -26.12 -8.50
CA ALA A 518 -38.00 -26.16 -7.13
C ALA A 518 -38.55 -27.39 -6.42
N SER A 519 -37.78 -27.95 -5.51
CA SER A 519 -38.21 -29.07 -4.65
C SER A 519 -37.69 -28.86 -3.24
N VAL A 520 -38.35 -29.49 -2.26
CA VAL A 520 -37.92 -29.47 -0.87
C VAL A 520 -37.81 -30.89 -0.31
N SER A 521 -36.69 -31.19 0.37
CA SER A 521 -36.49 -32.43 1.12
C SER A 521 -36.20 -32.18 2.60
N GLY A 522 -36.25 -33.22 3.43
CA GLY A 522 -36.13 -33.12 4.89
C GLY A 522 -37.49 -32.98 5.60
N ASP A 523 -37.59 -32.06 6.56
CA ASP A 523 -38.82 -31.79 7.29
C ASP A 523 -39.72 -30.82 6.52
N ARG A 524 -40.75 -31.38 5.88
CA ARG A 524 -41.65 -30.67 4.95
C ARG A 524 -43.00 -30.35 5.55
N HIS A 525 -43.23 -30.71 6.82
CA HIS A 525 -44.54 -30.59 7.44
C HIS A 525 -45.02 -29.14 7.49
N GLY A 526 -46.16 -28.85 6.85
CA GLY A 526 -46.80 -27.54 6.84
C GLY A 526 -46.22 -26.53 5.85
N LEU A 527 -45.22 -26.91 5.04
CA LEU A 527 -44.71 -26.06 3.96
C LEU A 527 -45.78 -25.86 2.88
N ARG A 528 -45.89 -24.63 2.34
CA ARG A 528 -46.85 -24.30 1.28
C ARG A 528 -46.18 -23.56 0.13
N TRP A 529 -46.46 -24.03 -1.08
CA TRP A 529 -45.99 -23.45 -2.33
C TRP A 529 -47.08 -22.60 -2.99
N GLU A 530 -46.72 -21.40 -3.42
CA GLU A 530 -47.63 -20.44 -4.05
C GLU A 530 -46.95 -19.72 -5.22
N LEU A 531 -47.73 -19.30 -6.21
CA LEU A 531 -47.27 -18.37 -7.24
C LEU A 531 -47.50 -16.94 -6.73
N ALA A 532 -46.42 -16.21 -6.50
CA ALA A 532 -46.47 -14.80 -6.13
C ALA A 532 -46.34 -13.87 -7.35
N SER A 533 -46.54 -12.56 -7.13
CA SER A 533 -46.29 -11.50 -8.11
C SER A 533 -44.88 -11.62 -8.71
N GLY A 534 -44.73 -11.21 -9.98
CA GLY A 534 -43.44 -11.26 -10.69
C GLY A 534 -42.97 -12.67 -11.08
N GLN A 535 -43.89 -13.64 -11.20
CA GLN A 535 -43.56 -15.04 -11.50
C GLN A 535 -42.64 -15.70 -10.45
N ARG A 536 -42.76 -15.33 -9.18
CA ARG A 536 -41.95 -15.91 -8.10
C ARG A 536 -42.58 -17.17 -7.53
N ILE A 537 -41.76 -18.20 -7.28
CA ILE A 537 -42.13 -19.40 -6.54
C ILE A 537 -41.98 -19.07 -5.05
N LYS A 538 -43.10 -18.82 -4.38
CA LYS A 538 -43.15 -18.50 -2.95
C LYS A 538 -43.27 -19.78 -2.14
N LEU A 539 -42.38 -19.95 -1.17
CA LEU A 539 -42.43 -20.96 -0.12
C LEU A 539 -42.80 -20.29 1.20
N THR A 540 -43.90 -20.73 1.81
CA THR A 540 -44.26 -20.35 3.18
C THR A 540 -43.81 -21.43 4.14
N ILE A 541 -42.99 -21.06 5.11
CA ILE A 541 -42.44 -21.93 6.15
C ILE A 541 -43.24 -21.65 7.43
N PRO A 542 -43.97 -22.63 7.98
CA PRO A 542 -44.82 -22.40 9.13
C PRO A 542 -43.98 -22.04 10.37
N GLY A 543 -44.63 -21.38 11.33
CA GLY A 543 -44.05 -21.24 12.66
C GLY A 543 -43.92 -22.60 13.35
N ASP A 544 -42.81 -22.81 14.05
CA ASP A 544 -42.47 -24.08 14.69
C ASP A 544 -41.90 -23.85 16.10
N GLU A 545 -42.20 -24.77 17.03
CA GLU A 545 -41.64 -24.80 18.40
C GLU A 545 -40.26 -25.50 18.47
N VAL A 546 -39.87 -26.17 17.40
CA VAL A 546 -38.58 -26.89 17.27
C VAL A 546 -37.90 -26.52 15.96
N ALA A 547 -36.59 -26.69 15.91
CA ALA A 547 -35.83 -26.41 14.70
C ALA A 547 -36.14 -27.41 13.58
N ARG A 548 -36.15 -26.89 12.35
CA ARG A 548 -36.42 -27.60 11.10
C ARG A 548 -35.14 -27.73 10.28
N LYS A 549 -34.98 -28.86 9.58
CA LYS A 549 -33.91 -29.09 8.60
C LYS A 549 -34.52 -29.36 7.24
N VAL A 550 -34.24 -28.50 6.27
CA VAL A 550 -34.73 -28.64 4.89
C VAL A 550 -33.61 -28.44 3.89
N ARG A 551 -33.70 -29.14 2.76
CA ARG A 551 -32.90 -28.84 1.57
C ARG A 551 -33.85 -28.35 0.48
N ILE A 552 -33.58 -27.17 -0.07
CA ILE A 552 -34.31 -26.62 -1.20
C ILE A 552 -33.42 -26.72 -2.43
N THR A 553 -33.89 -27.42 -3.46
CA THR A 553 -33.16 -27.57 -4.73
C THR A 553 -33.92 -26.84 -5.82
N VAL A 554 -33.27 -25.90 -6.49
CA VAL A 554 -33.84 -25.08 -7.57
C VAL A 554 -33.05 -25.33 -8.82
N GLY A 555 -33.73 -25.62 -9.92
CA GLY A 555 -33.12 -25.85 -11.22
C GLY A 555 -33.85 -25.08 -12.33
N VAL A 556 -33.11 -24.68 -13.35
CA VAL A 556 -33.62 -23.95 -14.49
C VAL A 556 -33.31 -24.67 -15.80
N GLY A 557 -34.14 -24.48 -16.81
CA GLY A 557 -33.87 -25.05 -18.12
C GLY A 557 -34.84 -24.56 -19.19
N ASN A 558 -34.66 -25.07 -20.40
CA ASN A 558 -35.46 -24.70 -21.58
C ASN A 558 -35.97 -25.91 -22.37
N SER A 559 -35.83 -27.11 -21.84
CA SER A 559 -36.35 -28.33 -22.46
C SER A 559 -36.99 -29.29 -21.46
N THR A 560 -37.88 -30.14 -21.95
CA THR A 560 -38.54 -31.17 -21.14
C THR A 560 -37.55 -32.20 -20.59
N ASP A 561 -36.44 -32.48 -21.29
CA ASP A 561 -35.45 -33.46 -20.82
C ASP A 561 -34.57 -32.90 -19.70
N GLU A 562 -34.27 -31.60 -19.73
CA GLU A 562 -33.64 -30.89 -18.60
C GLU A 562 -34.58 -30.89 -17.38
N LEU A 563 -35.88 -30.66 -17.59
CA LEU A 563 -36.86 -30.74 -16.50
C LEU A 563 -36.88 -32.12 -15.84
N LYS A 564 -36.93 -33.19 -16.63
CA LYS A 564 -36.85 -34.57 -16.11
C LYS A 564 -35.56 -34.82 -15.35
N THR A 565 -34.46 -34.21 -15.78
CA THR A 565 -33.17 -34.32 -15.10
C THR A 565 -33.25 -33.71 -13.71
N ILE A 566 -33.82 -32.51 -13.58
CA ILE A 566 -34.04 -31.86 -12.28
C ILE A 566 -35.05 -32.63 -11.41
N GLU A 567 -36.13 -33.15 -11.98
CA GLU A 567 -37.11 -34.00 -11.27
C GLU A 567 -36.44 -35.28 -10.73
N SER A 568 -35.54 -35.89 -11.50
CA SER A 568 -34.73 -37.02 -11.06
C SER A 568 -33.77 -36.65 -9.92
N LEU A 569 -33.09 -35.51 -10.03
CA LEU A 569 -32.20 -34.98 -8.97
C LEU A 569 -32.99 -34.68 -7.69
N ALA A 570 -34.18 -34.08 -7.80
CA ALA A 570 -35.10 -33.83 -6.69
C ALA A 570 -35.52 -35.15 -6.01
N SER A 571 -35.87 -36.17 -6.81
CA SER A 571 -36.22 -37.51 -6.34
C SER A 571 -35.09 -38.16 -5.54
N ILE A 572 -33.84 -38.00 -6.00
CA ILE A 572 -32.64 -38.46 -5.28
C ILE A 572 -32.46 -37.66 -4.00
N GLY A 573 -32.64 -36.33 -4.06
CA GLY A 573 -32.54 -35.42 -2.93
C GLY A 573 -33.54 -35.72 -1.81
N LEU A 574 -34.75 -36.18 -2.15
CA LEU A 574 -35.75 -36.64 -1.18
C LEU A 574 -35.29 -37.83 -0.34
N GLN A 575 -34.38 -38.65 -0.87
CA GLN A 575 -33.85 -39.82 -0.16
C GLN A 575 -32.61 -39.50 0.68
N LYS A 576 -31.96 -38.35 0.45
CA LYS A 576 -30.75 -37.95 1.16
C LYS A 576 -31.11 -37.25 2.49
N PRO A 577 -30.47 -37.62 3.62
CA PRO A 577 -30.57 -36.86 4.85
C PRO A 577 -30.07 -35.42 4.64
N VAL A 578 -30.82 -34.44 5.13
CA VAL A 578 -30.39 -33.04 5.15
C VAL A 578 -29.31 -32.85 6.20
N ALA A 579 -28.25 -32.11 5.85
CA ALA A 579 -27.13 -31.83 6.74
C ALA A 579 -27.60 -31.13 8.04
N ASP A 580 -27.05 -31.54 9.17
CA ASP A 580 -27.30 -30.89 10.47
C ASP A 580 -26.34 -29.72 10.66
N LEU A 581 -26.69 -28.56 10.08
CA LEU A 581 -25.81 -27.38 10.11
C LEU A 581 -25.56 -26.87 11.53
N ALA A 582 -26.56 -26.94 12.42
CA ALA A 582 -26.41 -26.55 13.82
C ALA A 582 -25.33 -27.38 14.53
N THR A 583 -25.28 -28.69 14.27
CA THR A 583 -24.22 -29.55 14.79
C THR A 583 -22.86 -29.19 14.20
N LEU A 584 -22.78 -28.88 12.90
CA LEU A 584 -21.51 -28.52 12.24
C LEU A 584 -20.91 -27.21 12.77
N VAL A 585 -21.74 -26.22 13.10
CA VAL A 585 -21.27 -24.94 13.66
C VAL A 585 -20.96 -25.04 15.16
N GLN A 586 -21.67 -25.89 15.90
CA GLN A 586 -21.46 -26.12 17.33
C GLN A 586 -20.36 -27.13 17.64
N ALA A 587 -19.95 -27.96 16.68
CA ALA A 587 -18.89 -28.93 16.86
C ALA A 587 -17.62 -28.21 17.35
N SER A 588 -17.41 -28.21 18.67
CA SER A 588 -16.12 -27.89 19.26
C SER A 588 -15.17 -28.93 18.71
N ALA A 589 -14.13 -28.50 18.02
CA ALA A 589 -13.15 -29.41 17.47
C ALA A 589 -12.52 -30.21 18.61
N THR A 590 -13.00 -31.44 18.82
CA THR A 590 -12.27 -32.44 19.58
C THR A 590 -11.03 -32.90 18.79
N GLU A 591 -10.97 -32.59 17.49
CA GLU A 591 -9.82 -32.76 16.61
C GLU A 591 -9.71 -31.56 15.65
N PRO A 592 -8.52 -30.96 15.45
CA PRO A 592 -8.31 -29.84 14.53
C PRO A 592 -8.75 -30.17 13.11
N GLN A 593 -9.40 -29.24 12.41
CA GLN A 593 -9.76 -29.48 11.01
C GLN A 593 -8.52 -29.48 10.10
N GLN A 594 -8.71 -30.03 8.89
CA GLN A 594 -7.70 -29.94 7.85
C GLN A 594 -7.44 -28.46 7.51
N LEU A 595 -6.17 -28.06 7.57
CA LEU A 595 -5.71 -26.72 7.20
C LEU A 595 -6.07 -26.40 5.75
N ARG A 596 -6.65 -25.21 5.51
CA ARG A 596 -6.88 -24.66 4.17
C ARG A 596 -5.58 -24.18 3.55
N TRP A 597 -4.71 -23.60 4.37
CA TRP A 597 -3.42 -23.06 3.94
C TRP A 597 -2.30 -23.80 4.68
N ALA A 598 -2.00 -25.01 4.22
CA ALA A 598 -1.00 -25.86 4.85
C ALA A 598 0.40 -25.23 4.82
N GLY A 599 1.10 -25.31 5.95
CA GLY A 599 2.49 -24.86 6.11
C GLY A 599 2.64 -23.42 6.61
N GLU A 600 3.89 -23.09 6.93
CA GLU A 600 4.35 -21.74 7.24
C GLU A 600 5.42 -21.36 6.22
N ILE A 601 5.50 -20.07 5.90
CA ILE A 601 6.58 -19.54 5.07
C ILE A 601 7.61 -18.93 6.00
N THR A 602 8.87 -19.37 5.91
CA THR A 602 9.96 -18.79 6.69
C THR A 602 10.73 -17.77 5.87
N THR A 603 11.00 -16.60 6.46
CA THR A 603 11.86 -15.57 5.88
C THR A 603 12.92 -15.12 6.88
N VAL A 604 13.93 -14.42 6.38
CA VAL A 604 15.03 -13.87 7.18
C VAL A 604 14.97 -12.35 7.07
N GLY A 605 14.78 -11.65 8.19
CA GLY A 605 14.80 -10.18 8.24
C GLY A 605 16.20 -9.60 8.15
N THR A 606 16.30 -8.27 8.03
CA THR A 606 17.56 -7.52 7.99
C THR A 606 17.61 -6.56 9.17
N LEU A 607 18.67 -6.62 9.97
CA LEU A 607 18.91 -5.63 11.03
C LEU A 607 19.46 -4.35 10.42
N GLY A 608 18.81 -3.22 10.72
CA GLY A 608 19.24 -1.92 10.26
C GLY A 608 20.58 -1.54 10.86
N LEU A 609 21.36 -0.77 10.12
CA LEU A 609 22.54 -0.10 10.66
C LEU A 609 22.10 1.02 11.62
N GLU A 610 22.81 1.13 12.73
CA GLU A 610 22.56 2.16 13.74
C GLU A 610 22.82 3.56 13.15
N GLN A 611 21.90 4.47 13.43
CA GLN A 611 21.90 5.87 13.05
C GLN A 611 21.28 6.67 14.19
N ASP A 612 22.06 7.56 14.80
CA ASP A 612 21.63 8.45 15.89
C ASP A 612 20.85 7.71 17.01
N GLY A 613 21.36 6.58 17.49
CA GLY A 613 20.75 5.87 18.62
C GLY A 613 19.57 4.95 18.28
N TYR A 614 19.19 4.86 17.01
CA TYR A 614 18.15 3.94 16.55
C TYR A 614 18.60 3.18 15.31
N ALA A 615 17.93 2.08 15.01
CA ALA A 615 18.11 1.30 13.78
C ALA A 615 16.75 0.99 13.18
N LEU A 616 16.69 1.00 11.85
CA LEU A 616 15.49 0.63 11.11
C LEU A 616 15.63 -0.79 10.55
N ASP A 617 15.11 -1.77 11.28
CA ASP A 617 15.14 -3.18 10.87
C ASP A 617 14.01 -3.49 9.88
N THR A 618 14.26 -4.38 8.93
CA THR A 618 13.26 -4.82 7.94
C THR A 618 12.83 -6.25 8.20
N LEU A 619 11.53 -6.44 8.44
CA LEU A 619 10.92 -7.77 8.50
C LEU A 619 10.60 -8.20 7.07
N THR A 620 11.40 -9.12 6.54
CA THR A 620 11.29 -9.54 5.14
C THR A 620 10.00 -10.31 4.92
N ARG A 621 9.14 -9.78 4.05
CA ARG A 621 7.90 -10.45 3.60
C ARG A 621 8.23 -11.59 2.63
N PRO A 622 7.36 -12.60 2.49
CA PRO A 622 7.46 -13.56 1.39
C PRO A 622 7.43 -12.88 0.02
N GLU A 623 8.38 -13.20 -0.86
CA GLU A 623 8.42 -12.68 -2.24
C GLU A 623 7.35 -13.33 -3.13
N SER A 624 7.03 -14.59 -2.83
CA SER A 624 5.95 -15.33 -3.46
C SER A 624 5.30 -16.27 -2.44
N THR A 625 4.08 -16.71 -2.75
CA THR A 625 3.35 -17.69 -1.94
C THR A 625 2.73 -18.75 -2.84
N PRO A 626 2.44 -19.94 -2.31
CA PRO A 626 1.65 -20.95 -3.03
C PRO A 626 0.27 -20.45 -3.48
N TRP A 627 -0.24 -19.37 -2.87
CA TRP A 627 -1.58 -18.82 -3.05
C TRP A 627 -1.62 -17.55 -3.91
N ASN A 628 -0.46 -17.13 -4.45
CA ASN A 628 -0.29 -15.88 -5.20
C ASN A 628 -0.82 -14.64 -4.45
N THR A 629 -0.72 -14.64 -3.12
CA THR A 629 -1.04 -13.49 -2.28
C THR A 629 -0.16 -12.29 -2.65
N TRP A 630 -0.79 -11.14 -2.86
CA TRP A 630 -0.08 -9.88 -3.05
C TRP A 630 0.04 -9.13 -1.72
N PHE A 631 1.26 -9.09 -1.18
CA PHE A 631 1.59 -8.56 0.14
C PHE A 631 1.54 -7.03 0.28
N ARG A 632 0.51 -6.36 -0.23
CA ARG A 632 0.31 -4.93 0.01
C ARG A 632 -0.23 -4.70 1.41
N THR A 633 0.68 -4.59 2.37
CA THR A 633 0.36 -4.50 3.79
C THR A 633 -0.32 -3.19 4.14
N THR A 634 -1.38 -3.22 4.96
CA THR A 634 -2.16 -2.02 5.30
C THR A 634 -2.12 -1.66 6.77
N SER A 635 -2.14 -2.67 7.64
CA SER A 635 -2.27 -2.50 9.09
C SER A 635 -1.70 -3.69 9.84
N LEU A 636 -1.30 -3.45 11.09
CA LEU A 636 -0.78 -4.47 11.99
C LEU A 636 -1.23 -4.22 13.43
N ASP A 637 -1.20 -5.26 14.25
CA ASP A 637 -1.28 -5.21 15.71
C ASP A 637 -0.64 -6.46 16.32
N PHE A 638 -0.43 -6.47 17.64
CA PHE A 638 0.33 -7.54 18.32
C PHE A 638 -0.53 -8.31 19.32
N PHE A 639 -0.26 -9.61 19.40
CA PHE A 639 -0.67 -10.43 20.53
C PHE A 639 0.25 -10.16 21.72
N ASP A 640 -0.21 -10.48 22.93
CA ASP A 640 0.57 -10.30 24.16
C ASP A 640 1.90 -11.07 24.16
N ASP A 641 1.98 -12.16 23.39
CA ASP A 641 3.19 -12.98 23.24
C ASP A 641 4.20 -12.42 22.20
N GLY A 642 3.89 -11.29 21.57
CA GLY A 642 4.75 -10.63 20.58
C GLY A 642 4.57 -11.11 19.15
N ARG A 643 3.69 -12.09 18.87
CA ARG A 643 3.27 -12.39 17.49
C ARG A 643 2.55 -11.18 16.91
N MET A 644 2.65 -11.00 15.60
CA MET A 644 2.04 -9.89 14.88
C MET A 644 0.90 -10.40 13.99
N ALA A 645 -0.28 -9.79 14.08
CA ALA A 645 -1.31 -9.88 13.05
C ALA A 645 -1.08 -8.76 12.03
N ILE A 646 -1.04 -9.08 10.74
CA ILE A 646 -0.83 -8.11 9.66
C ILE A 646 -1.84 -8.32 8.53
N ALA A 647 -2.47 -7.23 8.09
CA ALA A 647 -3.44 -7.24 7.01
C ALA A 647 -2.83 -6.86 5.66
N THR A 648 -3.36 -7.43 4.58
CA THR A 648 -3.11 -7.00 3.21
C THR A 648 -4.36 -6.29 2.65
N HIS A 649 -4.16 -5.28 1.79
CA HIS A 649 -5.25 -4.62 1.07
C HIS A 649 -6.09 -5.61 0.24
N GLY A 650 -5.51 -6.75 -0.15
CA GLY A 650 -6.19 -7.81 -0.90
C GLY A 650 -7.19 -8.65 -0.10
N GLY A 651 -7.26 -8.48 1.23
CA GLY A 651 -8.23 -9.18 2.09
C GLY A 651 -7.64 -10.28 2.96
N ASP A 652 -6.32 -10.36 3.11
CA ASP A 652 -5.66 -11.39 3.92
C ASP A 652 -5.28 -10.88 5.30
N ILE A 653 -5.31 -11.78 6.29
CA ILE A 653 -4.64 -11.63 7.58
C ILE A 653 -3.56 -12.71 7.70
N TRP A 654 -2.36 -12.29 8.08
CA TRP A 654 -1.24 -13.17 8.38
C TRP A 654 -0.82 -13.03 9.83
N ILE A 655 -0.44 -14.14 10.44
CA ILE A 655 0.18 -14.18 11.78
C ILE A 655 1.66 -14.42 11.59
N VAL A 656 2.46 -13.53 12.15
CA VAL A 656 3.92 -13.56 12.06
C VAL A 656 4.51 -13.88 13.42
N ALA A 657 5.23 -14.99 13.50
CA ALA A 657 5.96 -15.44 14.68
C ALA A 657 7.48 -15.35 14.46
N GLY A 658 8.27 -15.55 15.54
CA GLY A 658 9.74 -15.49 15.47
C GLY A 658 10.29 -14.07 15.36
N ILE A 659 9.51 -13.07 15.80
CA ILE A 659 9.94 -11.68 15.84
C ILE A 659 10.80 -11.49 17.10
N ASP A 660 12.12 -11.55 16.93
CA ASP A 660 13.09 -11.38 18.01
C ASP A 660 14.16 -10.32 17.67
N GLU A 661 15.19 -10.22 18.50
CA GLU A 661 16.32 -9.29 18.30
C GLU A 661 17.19 -9.66 17.08
N THR A 662 17.11 -10.91 16.62
CA THR A 662 17.90 -11.43 15.51
C THR A 662 17.14 -11.38 14.19
N LEU A 663 15.82 -11.55 14.15
CA LEU A 663 15.03 -11.68 12.93
C LEU A 663 15.54 -12.77 11.96
N THR A 664 16.22 -13.82 12.43
CA THR A 664 16.77 -14.87 11.55
C THR A 664 15.73 -15.88 11.09
N GLU A 665 14.59 -15.98 11.77
CA GLU A 665 13.56 -16.97 11.46
C GLU A 665 12.15 -16.39 11.68
N LEU A 666 11.70 -15.57 10.74
CA LEU A 666 10.32 -15.07 10.71
C LEU A 666 9.42 -16.12 10.09
N ARG A 667 8.36 -16.53 10.80
CA ARG A 667 7.41 -17.54 10.30
C ARG A 667 6.05 -16.90 10.03
N TRP A 668 5.60 -17.02 8.78
CA TRP A 668 4.36 -16.41 8.28
C TRP A 668 3.31 -17.50 8.07
N LYS A 669 2.22 -17.42 8.84
CA LYS A 669 1.04 -18.29 8.70
C LYS A 669 -0.13 -17.45 8.19
N ARG A 670 -0.74 -17.87 7.09
CA ARG A 670 -1.99 -17.25 6.60
C ARG A 670 -3.12 -17.67 7.53
N TYR A 671 -3.83 -16.68 8.08
CA TYR A 671 -4.86 -16.89 9.11
C TYR A 671 -6.26 -16.64 8.58
N ALA A 672 -6.44 -15.63 7.74
CA ALA A 672 -7.70 -15.36 7.08
C ALA A 672 -7.46 -14.84 5.66
N ALA A 673 -8.44 -15.04 4.79
CA ALA A 673 -8.53 -14.46 3.45
C ALA A 673 -9.97 -14.02 3.15
N GLY A 674 -10.14 -13.25 2.07
CA GLY A 674 -11.45 -12.90 1.53
C GLY A 674 -12.12 -11.68 2.17
N LEU A 675 -11.41 -10.92 3.00
CA LEU A 675 -11.94 -9.72 3.66
C LEU A 675 -12.04 -8.53 2.69
N TYR A 676 -13.02 -7.65 2.91
CA TYR A 676 -13.27 -6.52 2.03
C TYR A 676 -12.37 -5.31 2.37
N GLU A 677 -11.28 -5.15 1.62
CA GLU A 677 -10.34 -4.00 1.67
C GLU A 677 -9.94 -3.60 3.11
N PRO A 678 -9.22 -4.45 3.87
CA PRO A 678 -8.95 -4.18 5.28
C PRO A 678 -7.89 -3.09 5.48
N PHE A 679 -8.20 -2.09 6.32
CA PHE A 679 -7.32 -0.93 6.62
C PHE A 679 -7.15 -0.64 8.12
N GLY A 680 -7.61 -1.55 8.98
CA GLY A 680 -7.42 -1.49 10.43
C GLY A 680 -7.37 -2.90 11.02
N VAL A 681 -6.44 -3.12 11.94
CA VAL A 681 -6.31 -4.36 12.73
C VAL A 681 -6.14 -3.98 14.19
N LYS A 682 -6.85 -4.69 15.07
CA LYS A 682 -6.66 -4.68 16.53
C LYS A 682 -6.75 -6.09 17.07
N VAL A 683 -5.83 -6.46 17.96
CA VAL A 683 -5.91 -7.68 18.76
C VAL A 683 -6.47 -7.31 20.12
N VAL A 684 -7.61 -7.91 20.49
CA VAL A 684 -8.27 -7.67 21.79
C VAL A 684 -8.62 -9.03 22.39
N ASP A 685 -8.13 -9.29 23.60
CA ASP A 685 -8.31 -10.56 24.31
C ASP A 685 -7.90 -11.79 23.47
N GLY A 686 -6.88 -11.64 22.62
CA GLY A 686 -6.37 -12.69 21.72
C GLY A 686 -7.13 -12.84 20.39
N ASP A 687 -8.24 -12.14 20.21
CA ASP A 687 -8.99 -12.17 18.95
C ASP A 687 -8.57 -11.05 18.01
N VAL A 688 -8.59 -11.33 16.70
CA VAL A 688 -8.24 -10.36 15.67
C VAL A 688 -9.50 -9.66 15.16
N PHE A 689 -9.57 -8.35 15.35
CA PHE A 689 -10.59 -7.46 14.82
C PHE A 689 -10.05 -6.72 13.59
N VAL A 690 -10.87 -6.63 12.54
CA VAL A 690 -10.47 -6.06 11.26
C VAL A 690 -11.51 -5.07 10.76
N THR A 691 -11.10 -3.83 10.53
CA THR A 691 -11.93 -2.83 9.85
C THR A 691 -11.93 -3.13 8.35
N CYS A 692 -13.07 -3.59 7.84
CA CYS A 692 -13.37 -3.70 6.42
C CYS A 692 -14.21 -2.51 5.96
N LYS A 693 -14.34 -2.36 4.64
CA LYS A 693 -15.11 -1.26 4.04
C LYS A 693 -16.60 -1.30 4.38
N ASP A 694 -17.14 -2.47 4.63
CA ASP A 694 -18.56 -2.69 4.88
C ASP A 694 -18.91 -3.04 6.33
N ARG A 695 -17.91 -3.40 7.16
CA ARG A 695 -18.13 -3.81 8.57
C ARG A 695 -16.84 -3.90 9.38
N LEU A 696 -17.00 -4.00 10.69
CA LEU A 696 -15.98 -4.52 11.59
C LEU A 696 -16.15 -6.05 11.70
N VAL A 697 -15.11 -6.80 11.38
CA VAL A 697 -15.08 -8.28 11.43
C VAL A 697 -14.28 -8.73 12.65
N ARG A 698 -14.79 -9.69 13.41
CA ARG A 698 -14.02 -10.42 14.43
C ARG A 698 -13.72 -11.83 13.91
N LEU A 699 -12.44 -12.19 13.90
CA LEU A 699 -11.97 -13.47 13.38
C LEU A 699 -11.68 -14.44 14.52
N HIS A 700 -12.28 -15.62 14.46
CA HIS A 700 -12.16 -16.66 15.48
C HIS A 700 -11.48 -17.90 14.92
N ASP A 701 -10.49 -18.41 15.66
CA ASP A 701 -9.94 -19.76 15.50
C ASP A 701 -10.53 -20.64 16.62
N ARG A 702 -11.65 -21.30 16.32
CA ARG A 702 -12.41 -22.09 17.31
C ARG A 702 -11.89 -23.51 17.43
N ASP A 703 -11.14 -24.00 16.45
CA ASP A 703 -10.52 -25.32 16.46
C ASP A 703 -9.03 -25.32 16.85
N GLY A 704 -8.42 -24.15 17.01
CA GLY A 704 -7.05 -23.96 17.46
C GLY A 704 -6.01 -24.38 16.43
N ASN A 705 -6.38 -24.42 15.14
CA ASN A 705 -5.49 -24.90 14.08
C ASN A 705 -4.59 -23.79 13.47
N GLY A 706 -4.76 -22.54 13.92
CA GLY A 706 -4.04 -21.37 13.41
C GLY A 706 -4.66 -20.73 12.17
N GLU A 707 -5.93 -21.00 11.87
CA GLU A 707 -6.72 -20.39 10.80
C GLU A 707 -8.10 -19.95 11.32
N ALA A 708 -8.59 -18.80 10.88
CA ALA A 708 -9.93 -18.36 11.23
C ALA A 708 -10.99 -19.30 10.61
N ASP A 709 -11.92 -19.76 11.45
CA ASP A 709 -13.02 -20.64 11.04
C ASP A 709 -14.41 -20.02 11.27
N PHE A 710 -14.48 -18.88 11.96
CA PHE A 710 -15.68 -18.06 12.03
C PHE A 710 -15.33 -16.58 11.83
N TYR A 711 -15.96 -16.01 10.82
CA TYR A 711 -15.85 -14.61 10.44
C TYR A 711 -17.10 -13.90 10.92
N GLU A 712 -17.03 -13.35 12.13
CA GLU A 712 -18.17 -12.71 12.78
C GLU A 712 -18.39 -11.32 12.19
N SER A 713 -19.64 -11.02 11.81
CA SER A 713 -20.08 -9.66 11.50
C SER A 713 -20.31 -8.90 12.81
N PHE A 714 -19.23 -8.43 13.43
CA PHE A 714 -19.27 -7.82 14.75
C PHE A 714 -20.05 -6.49 14.78
N ASN A 715 -19.85 -5.64 13.77
CA ASN A 715 -20.67 -4.45 13.56
C ASN A 715 -20.76 -4.11 12.06
N ALA A 716 -21.95 -4.18 11.47
CA ALA A 716 -22.16 -3.83 10.07
C ALA A 716 -22.17 -2.31 9.86
N ASP A 717 -21.58 -1.84 8.77
CA ASP A 717 -21.68 -0.43 8.40
C ASP A 717 -23.08 -0.14 7.85
N SER A 718 -23.75 0.89 8.40
CA SER A 718 -25.12 1.22 8.01
C SER A 718 -25.24 1.95 6.67
N ASP A 719 -24.12 2.29 6.05
CA ASP A 719 -24.09 3.01 4.78
C ASP A 719 -22.73 2.74 4.11
N VAL A 720 -22.72 1.84 3.12
CA VAL A 720 -21.50 1.32 2.46
C VAL A 720 -21.34 1.93 1.07
N SER A 721 -20.11 2.35 0.74
CA SER A 721 -19.82 3.07 -0.49
C SER A 721 -19.33 2.11 -1.55
N THR A 722 -19.80 2.27 -2.78
CA THR A 722 -19.27 1.51 -3.93
C THR A 722 -18.06 2.19 -4.57
N ASN A 723 -17.68 3.38 -4.10
CA ASN A 723 -16.52 4.10 -4.61
C ASN A 723 -15.21 3.50 -4.08
N PHE A 724 -14.23 3.28 -4.96
CA PHE A 724 -12.93 2.75 -4.59
C PHE A 724 -12.18 3.63 -3.56
N HIS A 725 -12.45 4.94 -3.51
CA HIS A 725 -11.71 5.89 -2.66
C HIS A 725 -12.39 6.17 -1.30
N ALA A 726 -13.44 5.40 -0.97
CA ALA A 726 -14.25 5.55 0.24
C ALA A 726 -13.94 4.46 1.27
N PHE A 727 -12.73 4.49 1.82
CA PHE A 727 -12.26 3.49 2.79
C PHE A 727 -12.76 3.76 4.22
N ASN A 728 -12.80 2.68 5.00
CA ASN A 728 -12.85 2.71 6.46
C ASN A 728 -11.43 2.48 6.99
N PHE A 729 -10.86 3.49 7.63
CA PHE A 729 -9.47 3.52 8.03
C PHE A 729 -9.27 3.26 9.52
N ASP A 730 -8.19 2.52 9.79
CA ASP A 730 -7.62 2.27 11.12
C ASP A 730 -8.58 1.51 12.04
N LEU A 731 -8.06 1.16 13.21
CA LEU A 731 -8.83 0.59 14.29
C LEU A 731 -8.08 0.88 15.59
N GLN A 732 -8.73 1.60 16.50
CA GLN A 732 -8.21 1.89 17.84
C GLN A 732 -9.21 1.46 18.89
N THR A 733 -8.74 1.24 20.11
CA THR A 733 -9.58 0.97 21.27
C THR A 733 -9.35 2.00 22.35
N ASP A 734 -10.40 2.30 23.11
CA ASP A 734 -10.28 3.03 24.38
C ASP A 734 -10.13 2.05 25.57
N ALA A 735 -9.94 2.60 26.77
CA ALA A 735 -9.81 1.82 28.00
C ALA A 735 -11.11 1.10 28.42
N GLU A 736 -12.26 1.46 27.86
CA GLU A 736 -13.55 0.78 28.10
C GLU A 736 -13.78 -0.39 27.12
N GLY A 737 -12.90 -0.53 26.12
CA GLY A 737 -12.97 -1.54 25.08
C GLY A 737 -13.82 -1.13 23.87
N ASN A 738 -14.22 0.14 23.75
CA ASN A 738 -14.92 0.63 22.56
C ASN A 738 -13.94 0.78 21.40
N PHE A 739 -14.43 0.53 20.18
CA PHE A 739 -13.64 0.60 18.96
C PHE A 739 -13.85 1.92 18.23
N TYR A 740 -12.79 2.42 17.59
CA TYR A 740 -12.78 3.66 16.81
C TYR A 740 -12.17 3.44 15.43
N TYR A 741 -12.85 3.93 14.39
CA TYR A 741 -12.35 3.96 13.02
C TYR A 741 -12.84 5.24 12.32
N ALA A 742 -12.17 5.64 11.24
CA ALA A 742 -12.54 6.83 10.48
C ALA A 742 -13.00 6.47 9.07
N LYS A 743 -14.06 7.12 8.58
CA LYS A 743 -14.56 6.97 7.22
C LYS A 743 -14.12 8.14 6.35
N SER A 744 -13.68 7.83 5.13
CA SER A 744 -13.38 8.84 4.12
C SER A 744 -14.62 9.68 3.77
N GLY A 745 -14.42 10.98 3.59
CA GLY A 745 -15.43 11.87 3.02
C GLY A 745 -15.28 12.03 1.51
N HIS A 746 -14.05 12.04 1.01
CA HIS A 746 -13.75 12.23 -0.41
C HIS A 746 -14.15 11.02 -1.24
N GLY A 747 -15.02 11.24 -2.23
CA GLY A 747 -15.48 10.18 -3.13
C GLY A 747 -16.61 9.32 -2.54
N ALA A 748 -16.95 9.53 -1.27
CA ALA A 748 -17.99 8.76 -0.60
C ALA A 748 -19.41 9.12 -1.08
N ASP A 749 -20.21 8.09 -1.32
CA ASP A 749 -21.65 8.14 -1.53
C ASP A 749 -22.37 7.69 -0.24
N PHE A 750 -22.14 8.42 0.86
CA PHE A 750 -22.81 8.23 2.15
C PHE A 750 -23.78 9.39 2.45
N ALA A 751 -24.79 9.13 3.27
CA ALA A 751 -25.60 10.14 3.93
C ALA A 751 -24.76 11.02 4.87
N LEU A 752 -23.72 10.45 5.51
CA LEU A 752 -22.78 11.17 6.37
C LEU A 752 -21.31 10.86 6.00
N PRO A 753 -20.73 11.57 5.03
CA PRO A 753 -19.33 11.40 4.63
C PRO A 753 -18.36 12.05 5.64
N GLY A 754 -17.17 11.46 5.81
CA GLY A 754 -16.07 12.10 6.52
C GLY A 754 -16.29 12.19 8.03
N ALA A 755 -16.22 11.05 8.72
CA ALA A 755 -16.57 10.96 10.14
C ALA A 755 -15.73 9.95 10.90
N VAL A 756 -15.60 10.16 12.20
CA VAL A 756 -15.06 9.17 13.15
C VAL A 756 -16.22 8.46 13.82
N TRP A 757 -16.17 7.14 13.84
CA TRP A 757 -17.18 6.30 14.45
C TRP A 757 -16.65 5.67 15.72
N ARG A 758 -17.52 5.57 16.72
CA ARG A 758 -17.33 4.74 17.92
C ARG A 758 -18.28 3.56 17.85
N VAL A 759 -17.76 2.36 18.04
CA VAL A 759 -18.54 1.12 18.17
C VAL A 759 -18.38 0.61 19.60
N SER A 760 -19.49 0.26 20.26
CA SER A 760 -19.45 -0.27 21.62
C SER A 760 -18.60 -1.55 21.70
N LYS A 761 -18.02 -1.81 22.87
CA LYS A 761 -17.22 -3.03 23.11
C LYS A 761 -17.90 -4.36 22.77
N ASP A 762 -19.23 -4.38 22.69
CA ASP A 762 -20.03 -5.56 22.33
C ASP A 762 -20.55 -5.53 20.88
N GLY A 763 -20.16 -4.52 20.10
CA GLY A 763 -20.48 -4.38 18.67
C GLY A 763 -21.92 -3.94 18.38
N LYS A 764 -22.77 -3.76 19.41
CA LYS A 764 -24.21 -3.57 19.21
C LYS A 764 -24.60 -2.16 18.84
N GLU A 765 -23.90 -1.17 19.39
CA GLU A 765 -24.16 0.25 19.20
C GLU A 765 -23.03 0.89 18.41
N ARG A 766 -23.40 1.82 17.54
CA ARG A 766 -22.44 2.67 16.82
C ARG A 766 -22.93 4.10 16.81
N GLU A 767 -22.02 5.04 16.95
CA GLU A 767 -22.34 6.46 16.90
C GLU A 767 -21.22 7.29 16.26
N VAL A 768 -21.61 8.46 15.77
CA VAL A 768 -20.70 9.43 15.20
C VAL A 768 -20.07 10.24 16.34
N VAL A 769 -18.75 10.21 16.42
CA VAL A 769 -17.99 11.02 17.38
C VAL A 769 -17.85 12.44 16.86
N CYS A 770 -17.33 12.60 15.64
CA CYS A 770 -17.13 13.89 14.99
C CYS A 770 -17.15 13.75 13.47
N THR A 771 -17.24 14.88 12.77
CA THR A 771 -17.37 14.95 11.30
C THR A 771 -16.39 15.94 10.69
N GLY A 772 -16.38 16.05 9.36
CA GLY A 772 -15.60 17.07 8.64
C GLY A 772 -14.19 16.61 8.28
N PHE A 773 -14.03 15.33 7.90
CA PHE A 773 -12.77 14.79 7.40
C PHE A 773 -12.82 14.44 5.93
N ARG A 774 -11.74 14.72 5.19
CA ARG A 774 -11.65 14.44 3.76
C ARG A 774 -11.23 12.99 3.49
N THR A 775 -10.04 12.61 3.92
CA THR A 775 -9.47 11.27 3.77
C THR A 775 -8.66 10.99 5.03
N PRO A 776 -9.34 10.66 6.15
CA PRO A 776 -8.72 10.53 7.46
C PRO A 776 -8.03 9.17 7.59
N ASN A 777 -6.87 9.01 6.94
CA ASN A 777 -6.19 7.73 6.88
C ASN A 777 -5.74 7.26 8.26
N GLY A 778 -5.36 8.14 9.19
CA GLY A 778 -4.74 7.74 10.45
C GLY A 778 -5.52 8.09 11.69
N LEU A 779 -5.53 7.17 12.67
CA LEU A 779 -5.97 7.42 14.02
C LEU A 779 -4.83 7.12 15.03
N GLY A 780 -4.95 7.68 16.23
CA GLY A 780 -4.13 7.31 17.38
C GLY A 780 -4.87 7.57 18.68
N THR A 781 -4.31 7.06 19.77
CA THR A 781 -4.84 7.26 21.13
C THR A 781 -3.78 7.95 21.97
N LEU A 782 -4.13 9.09 22.55
CA LEU A 782 -3.31 9.81 23.53
C LEU A 782 -3.60 9.31 24.95
N PRO A 783 -2.69 9.59 25.92
CA PRO A 783 -2.99 9.43 27.33
C PRO A 783 -4.32 10.10 27.71
N GLY A 784 -5.09 9.40 28.54
CA GLY A 784 -6.44 9.84 28.93
C GLY A 784 -7.53 9.50 27.91
N GLY A 785 -7.24 8.70 26.88
CA GLY A 785 -8.25 8.17 25.94
C GLY A 785 -8.69 9.14 24.86
N ARG A 786 -7.99 10.26 24.66
CA ARG A 786 -8.29 11.21 23.57
C ARG A 786 -7.85 10.62 22.24
N ILE A 787 -8.72 10.64 21.25
CA ILE A 787 -8.43 10.12 19.92
C ILE A 787 -7.85 11.23 19.04
N THR A 788 -6.74 10.94 18.37
CA THR A 788 -6.19 11.79 17.31
C THR A 788 -6.60 11.26 15.94
N VAL A 789 -6.76 12.16 14.98
CA VAL A 789 -7.12 11.84 13.61
C VAL A 789 -6.28 12.70 12.68
N SER A 790 -5.57 12.07 11.75
CA SER A 790 -4.91 12.80 10.68
C SER A 790 -5.79 12.88 9.44
N ASP A 791 -5.66 13.96 8.67
CA ASP A 791 -6.41 14.17 7.44
C ASP A 791 -5.53 14.77 6.34
N ASN A 792 -5.85 14.43 5.11
CA ASN A 792 -5.06 14.78 3.93
C ASN A 792 -5.53 16.08 3.31
N GLN A 793 -4.58 16.92 2.88
CA GLN A 793 -4.87 18.14 2.12
C GLN A 793 -5.84 17.89 0.95
N GLY A 794 -6.76 18.83 0.71
CA GLY A 794 -7.61 18.86 -0.47
C GLY A 794 -8.66 19.96 -0.39
N GLN A 795 -9.83 19.74 -1.00
CA GLN A 795 -10.92 20.71 -0.92
C GLN A 795 -11.31 20.94 0.54
N TRP A 796 -11.43 22.19 0.99
CA TRP A 796 -11.76 22.52 2.40
C TRP A 796 -10.78 21.99 3.44
N THR A 797 -9.60 21.54 3.01
CA THR A 797 -8.53 21.03 3.88
C THR A 797 -7.24 21.69 3.41
N PRO A 798 -6.89 22.88 3.94
CA PRO A 798 -5.84 23.74 3.38
C PRO A 798 -4.46 23.10 3.31
N ALA A 799 -4.12 22.32 4.32
CA ALA A 799 -2.92 21.50 4.44
C ALA A 799 -3.28 20.16 5.11
N SER A 800 -2.38 19.19 5.07
CA SER A 800 -2.55 17.97 5.89
C SER A 800 -2.52 18.37 7.36
N LYS A 801 -3.13 17.58 8.24
CA LYS A 801 -3.24 17.96 9.67
C LYS A 801 -3.40 16.77 10.59
N VAL A 802 -3.15 17.00 11.87
CA VAL A 802 -3.56 16.10 12.96
C VAL A 802 -4.50 16.85 13.89
N SER A 803 -5.67 16.28 14.20
CA SER A 803 -6.69 16.88 15.07
C SER A 803 -6.97 15.98 16.28
N ILE A 804 -7.48 16.55 17.37
CA ILE A 804 -8.12 15.76 18.44
C ILE A 804 -9.61 15.63 18.12
N ALA A 805 -10.10 14.39 18.02
CA ALA A 805 -11.53 14.12 17.84
C ALA A 805 -12.30 14.48 19.13
N LYS A 806 -13.14 15.52 19.06
CA LYS A 806 -14.03 15.94 20.15
C LYS A 806 -15.46 15.56 19.81
N LEU A 807 -16.25 15.15 20.81
CA LEU A 807 -17.64 14.77 20.57
C LEU A 807 -18.44 15.94 19.95
N GLY A 808 -19.08 15.69 18.81
CA GLY A 808 -19.88 16.65 18.05
C GLY A 808 -19.11 17.70 17.25
N SER A 809 -17.77 17.67 17.25
CA SER A 809 -16.99 18.67 16.50
C SER A 809 -17.03 18.45 14.99
N PHE A 810 -16.83 19.54 14.25
CA PHE A 810 -16.64 19.55 12.81
C PHE A 810 -15.20 19.96 12.50
N HIS A 811 -14.48 19.16 11.71
CA HIS A 811 -13.06 19.34 11.42
C HIS A 811 -12.78 19.93 10.04
N GLY A 812 -13.71 20.68 9.45
CA GLY A 812 -13.41 21.61 8.36
C GLY A 812 -13.65 21.09 6.94
N TRP A 813 -13.61 19.78 6.67
CA TRP A 813 -13.94 19.29 5.33
C TRP A 813 -15.45 19.38 5.06
N VAL A 814 -15.83 20.14 4.02
CA VAL A 814 -17.23 20.29 3.60
C VAL A 814 -17.52 19.35 2.42
N PRO A 815 -18.64 18.59 2.44
CA PRO A 815 -18.98 17.67 1.36
C PRO A 815 -19.26 18.37 0.01
N THR A 816 -18.24 18.49 -0.84
CA THR A 816 -18.36 19.17 -2.13
C THR A 816 -17.98 18.32 -3.34
N TYR A 817 -17.75 17.02 -3.17
CA TYR A 817 -17.33 16.12 -4.24
C TYR A 817 -18.50 15.25 -4.73
N SER A 818 -18.90 15.43 -5.99
CA SER A 818 -19.90 14.61 -6.68
C SER A 818 -19.46 14.40 -8.13
N ILE A 819 -19.46 13.16 -8.63
CA ILE A 819 -19.18 12.88 -10.04
C ILE A 819 -20.50 12.86 -10.82
N PRO A 820 -20.75 13.77 -11.78
CA PRO A 820 -22.00 13.78 -12.54
C PRO A 820 -22.22 12.46 -13.30
N ASN A 821 -23.46 11.95 -13.32
CA ASN A 821 -23.91 10.78 -14.11
C ASN A 821 -23.29 9.42 -13.78
N MET A 822 -22.47 9.30 -12.74
CA MET A 822 -21.88 8.02 -12.30
C MET A 822 -22.62 7.39 -11.11
N TRP A 823 -23.66 8.06 -10.60
CA TRP A 823 -24.32 7.73 -9.33
C TRP A 823 -25.85 7.95 -9.38
N GLU A 824 -26.59 6.95 -8.83
CA GLU A 824 -28.04 6.76 -8.55
C GLU A 824 -28.97 6.09 -9.59
N PRO A 825 -29.86 5.18 -9.11
CA PRO A 825 -31.20 5.56 -8.59
C PRO A 825 -31.67 4.78 -7.34
N ASP A 826 -31.11 5.10 -6.16
CA ASP A 826 -31.88 5.47 -4.95
C ASP A 826 -31.07 5.32 -3.67
N GLY A 827 -30.41 6.42 -3.25
CA GLY A 827 -30.56 6.87 -1.86
C GLY A 827 -29.27 7.22 -1.14
N GLY A 828 -28.45 8.04 -1.78
CA GLY A 828 -27.67 9.01 -1.02
C GLY A 828 -26.79 9.80 -1.96
N LYS A 829 -27.37 10.80 -2.60
CA LYS A 829 -26.62 11.90 -3.19
C LYS A 829 -26.52 13.02 -2.15
N ILE A 830 -25.29 13.43 -1.84
CA ILE A 830 -25.06 14.73 -1.21
C ILE A 830 -25.45 15.79 -2.25
N ASP A 831 -26.56 16.50 -2.03
CA ASP A 831 -26.90 17.64 -2.88
C ASP A 831 -25.98 18.81 -2.54
N ILE A 832 -24.83 18.83 -3.21
CA ILE A 832 -23.78 19.86 -3.07
C ILE A 832 -24.31 21.29 -3.28
N LYS A 833 -25.49 21.48 -3.91
CA LYS A 833 -26.11 22.80 -4.07
C LYS A 833 -26.77 23.30 -2.79
N THR A 834 -27.10 22.41 -1.87
CA THR A 834 -27.74 22.70 -0.58
C THR A 834 -26.78 22.64 0.60
N VAL A 835 -25.57 22.10 0.39
CA VAL A 835 -24.51 22.06 1.41
C VAL A 835 -24.05 23.49 1.68
N VAL A 836 -24.36 23.98 2.88
CA VAL A 836 -23.84 25.25 3.41
C VAL A 836 -22.65 24.93 4.30
N ALA A 837 -21.49 25.50 3.97
CA ALA A 837 -20.31 25.40 4.82
C ALA A 837 -20.59 26.09 6.17
N PRO A 838 -20.19 25.52 7.30
CA PRO A 838 -20.17 26.22 8.58
C PRO A 838 -19.30 27.49 8.51
N ASP A 839 -19.51 28.44 9.43
CA ASP A 839 -18.67 29.65 9.50
C ASP A 839 -17.27 29.36 10.06
N THR A 840 -17.10 28.25 10.77
CA THR A 840 -15.83 27.85 11.40
C THR A 840 -15.77 26.34 11.62
N PHE A 841 -14.61 25.84 12.04
CA PHE A 841 -14.36 24.45 12.36
C PHE A 841 -13.35 24.31 13.51
N GLU A 842 -13.28 23.12 14.09
CA GLU A 842 -12.34 22.78 15.16
C GLU A 842 -10.90 22.78 14.63
N GLN A 843 -10.06 23.62 15.22
CA GLN A 843 -8.68 23.78 14.80
C GLN A 843 -7.84 22.52 15.11
N PRO A 844 -6.90 22.13 14.22
CA PRO A 844 -6.07 20.95 14.44
C PRO A 844 -5.01 21.18 15.50
N LEU A 845 -4.42 20.11 16.02
CA LEU A 845 -3.20 20.20 16.84
C LEU A 845 -2.05 20.83 16.06
N VAL A 846 -1.90 20.41 14.80
CA VAL A 846 -0.83 20.86 13.92
C VAL A 846 -1.28 20.77 12.47
N TRP A 847 -0.96 21.80 11.69
CA TRP A 847 -0.95 21.76 10.23
C TRP A 847 0.39 21.24 9.73
N MET A 848 0.37 20.57 8.59
CA MET A 848 1.55 20.00 7.96
C MET A 848 1.54 20.38 6.48
N PRO A 849 2.52 21.19 6.03
CA PRO A 849 2.59 21.59 4.63
C PRO A 849 2.89 20.38 3.74
N GLN A 850 2.49 20.46 2.48
CA GLN A 850 2.62 19.34 1.54
C GLN A 850 4.07 18.85 1.34
N ALA A 851 5.04 19.75 1.48
CA ALA A 851 6.47 19.42 1.44
C ALA A 851 6.88 18.50 2.59
N PHE A 852 6.28 18.69 3.78
CA PHE A 852 6.51 17.87 4.97
C PHE A 852 5.69 16.58 4.93
N ASP A 853 4.38 16.69 4.73
CA ASP A 853 3.49 15.52 4.61
C ASP A 853 2.32 15.76 3.64
N ASN A 854 2.37 15.11 2.48
CA ASN A 854 1.34 15.20 1.46
C ASN A 854 0.19 14.21 1.65
N SER A 855 0.38 13.18 2.48
CA SER A 855 -0.64 12.16 2.74
C SER A 855 -0.33 11.47 4.06
N SER A 856 -1.13 11.77 5.06
CA SER A 856 -0.88 11.35 6.43
C SER A 856 -1.23 9.89 6.68
N GLY A 857 -0.56 9.30 7.66
CA GLY A 857 -0.85 8.00 8.27
C GLY A 857 -1.29 8.16 9.72
N GLY A 858 -1.30 7.07 10.50
CA GLY A 858 -1.71 7.00 11.91
C GLY A 858 -0.76 7.67 12.90
N GLN A 859 -1.18 7.70 14.17
CA GLN A 859 -0.38 8.19 15.28
C GLN A 859 -0.19 7.12 16.36
N ILE A 860 0.95 7.20 17.07
CA ILE A 860 1.40 6.18 18.01
C ILE A 860 1.88 6.89 19.28
N TRP A 861 1.20 6.68 20.39
CA TRP A 861 1.76 7.04 21.70
C TRP A 861 2.58 5.87 22.22
N VAL A 862 3.86 6.11 22.52
CA VAL A 862 4.75 5.06 23.03
C VAL A 862 4.94 5.24 24.52
N ASP A 863 4.32 4.39 25.33
CA ASP A 863 4.44 4.45 26.79
C ASP A 863 5.55 3.54 27.35
N ASP A 864 6.22 2.76 26.49
CA ASP A 864 7.27 1.82 26.88
C ASP A 864 8.67 2.46 26.88
N ASP A 865 9.31 2.52 28.04
CA ASP A 865 10.63 3.15 28.21
C ASP A 865 11.75 2.39 27.48
N ARG A 866 11.54 1.12 27.09
CA ARG A 866 12.49 0.35 26.26
C ARG A 866 12.67 0.95 24.87
N PHE A 867 11.74 1.81 24.44
CA PHE A 867 11.87 2.57 23.20
C PHE A 867 12.82 3.77 23.31
N GLY A 868 13.41 4.01 24.49
CA GLY A 868 14.42 5.05 24.67
C GLY A 868 13.85 6.48 24.66
N PRO A 869 14.64 7.49 24.28
CA PRO A 869 14.26 8.91 24.41
C PRO A 869 13.01 9.36 23.61
N LEU A 870 12.62 8.62 22.57
CA LEU A 870 11.38 8.87 21.82
C LEU A 870 10.11 8.35 22.54
N SER A 871 10.25 7.61 23.64
CA SER A 871 9.11 7.25 24.49
C SER A 871 8.44 8.51 25.08
N LYS A 872 7.17 8.39 25.48
CA LYS A 872 6.32 9.47 26.01
C LYS A 872 6.06 10.63 25.05
N HIS A 873 6.29 10.41 23.76
CA HIS A 873 5.93 11.35 22.69
C HIS A 873 4.87 10.73 21.78
N LEU A 874 4.10 11.59 21.12
CA LEU A 874 3.21 11.17 20.05
C LEU A 874 4.01 11.11 18.75
N LEU A 875 4.11 9.91 18.16
CA LEU A 875 4.70 9.73 16.85
C LEU A 875 3.62 9.81 15.77
N HIS A 876 3.95 10.44 14.66
CA HIS A 876 3.11 10.55 13.48
C HIS A 876 3.75 9.78 12.32
N THR A 877 2.93 9.08 11.53
CA THR A 877 3.39 8.35 10.33
C THR A 877 2.88 9.05 9.07
N SER A 878 3.68 9.08 8.02
CA SER A 878 3.31 9.62 6.70
C SER A 878 3.25 8.51 5.65
N PHE A 879 2.06 8.34 5.06
CA PHE A 879 1.87 7.48 3.90
C PHE A 879 2.57 8.06 2.66
N GLY A 880 2.47 9.37 2.50
CA GLY A 880 2.99 10.09 1.34
C GLY A 880 4.51 10.06 1.27
N LYS A 881 5.19 10.09 2.41
CA LYS A 881 6.66 10.18 2.45
C LYS A 881 7.34 8.91 2.96
N GLY A 882 6.64 8.02 3.67
CA GLY A 882 7.30 6.94 4.39
C GLY A 882 8.16 7.48 5.55
N TRP A 883 7.70 8.57 6.17
CA TRP A 883 8.40 9.24 7.26
C TRP A 883 7.67 9.02 8.58
N MET A 884 8.45 9.00 9.65
CA MET A 884 7.95 9.10 11.01
C MET A 884 8.40 10.41 11.62
N SER A 885 7.54 11.04 12.39
CA SER A 885 7.76 12.35 13.00
C SER A 885 7.38 12.32 14.47
N MET A 886 8.02 13.13 15.29
CA MET A 886 7.71 13.31 16.69
C MET A 886 6.91 14.60 16.90
N MET A 887 5.81 14.54 17.64
CA MET A 887 5.00 15.69 18.01
C MET A 887 5.19 16.05 19.49
N MET A 888 5.33 17.35 19.75
CA MET A 888 5.41 17.96 21.08
C MET A 888 4.15 18.79 21.30
N ILE A 889 3.26 18.30 22.16
CA ILE A 889 1.92 18.88 22.38
C ILE A 889 1.96 19.83 23.57
N GLN A 890 1.44 21.03 23.37
CA GLN A 890 1.28 22.04 24.41
C GLN A 890 -0.21 22.38 24.61
N GLU A 891 -0.63 22.46 25.86
CA GLU A 891 -1.98 22.92 26.25
C GLU A 891 -1.87 24.34 26.85
N VAL A 892 -2.54 25.32 26.24
CA VAL A 892 -2.56 26.73 26.70
C VAL A 892 -3.99 27.18 26.85
N GLY A 893 -4.42 27.46 28.10
CA GLY A 893 -5.77 27.97 28.35
C GLY A 893 -6.91 27.04 27.89
N GLY A 894 -6.67 25.74 27.76
CA GLY A 894 -7.62 24.75 27.24
C GLY A 894 -7.57 24.55 25.71
N THR A 895 -6.68 25.25 25.01
CA THR A 895 -6.39 25.07 23.59
C THR A 895 -5.14 24.22 23.43
N ALA A 896 -5.25 23.13 22.67
CA ALA A 896 -4.13 22.26 22.33
C ALA A 896 -3.49 22.74 21.03
N GLN A 897 -2.16 22.79 21.00
CA GLN A 897 -1.35 23.12 19.81
C GLN A 897 -0.05 22.30 19.85
N ALA A 898 0.60 22.10 18.72
CA ALA A 898 1.79 21.25 18.68
C ALA A 898 2.86 21.72 17.70
N ALA A 899 4.10 21.39 18.06
CA ALA A 899 5.24 21.37 17.16
C ALA A 899 5.48 19.93 16.67
N ILE A 900 6.04 19.78 15.48
CA ILE A 900 6.37 18.49 14.87
C ILE A 900 7.75 18.54 14.19
N VAL A 901 8.53 17.47 14.39
CA VAL A 901 9.86 17.27 13.78
C VAL A 901 9.93 15.92 13.10
N LYS A 902 10.57 15.85 11.93
CA LYS A 902 10.79 14.60 11.20
C LYS A 902 11.92 13.80 11.86
N LEU A 903 11.77 12.48 11.99
CA LEU A 903 12.86 11.60 12.41
C LEU A 903 13.81 11.31 11.21
N PRO A 904 15.11 11.02 11.44
CA PRO A 904 16.10 10.83 10.37
C PRO A 904 16.00 9.45 9.71
N PHE A 905 14.80 8.87 9.61
CA PHE A 905 14.55 7.54 9.06
C PHE A 905 13.60 7.61 7.88
N ASP A 906 13.97 6.87 6.84
CA ASP A 906 13.20 6.73 5.61
C ASP A 906 12.72 5.28 5.50
N PHE A 907 11.43 5.05 5.78
CA PHE A 907 10.84 3.73 5.68
C PHE A 907 10.72 3.30 4.22
N SER A 908 10.89 2.01 3.93
CA SER A 908 10.89 1.51 2.56
C SER A 908 9.54 1.65 1.87
N THR A 909 8.44 1.81 2.62
CA THR A 909 7.07 1.96 2.11
C THR A 909 6.37 3.19 2.71
N GLY A 910 5.24 3.58 2.13
CA GLY A 910 4.37 4.62 2.68
C GLY A 910 3.69 4.10 3.95
N ILE A 911 4.17 4.52 5.13
CA ILE A 911 3.68 3.97 6.40
C ILE A 911 2.35 4.59 6.81
N MET A 912 1.35 3.73 7.03
CA MET A 912 -0.01 4.12 7.42
C MET A 912 -0.30 3.78 8.87
N ARG A 913 0.26 2.68 9.38
CA ARG A 913 -0.03 2.18 10.72
C ARG A 913 1.27 1.83 11.41
N GLY A 914 1.38 2.22 12.66
CA GLY A 914 2.36 1.60 13.54
C GLY A 914 1.79 1.27 14.90
N ARG A 915 2.49 0.37 15.59
CA ARG A 915 2.14 -0.17 16.92
C ARG A 915 3.42 -0.47 17.69
N VAL A 916 3.29 -0.42 19.01
CA VAL A 916 4.34 -0.89 19.93
C VAL A 916 4.16 -2.40 20.10
N ASN A 917 5.23 -3.16 19.93
CA ASN A 917 5.20 -4.59 20.25
C ASN A 917 5.35 -4.76 21.78
N PRO A 918 4.38 -5.37 22.49
CA PRO A 918 4.45 -5.52 23.94
C PRO A 918 5.64 -6.39 24.40
N HIS A 919 6.13 -7.29 23.54
CA HIS A 919 7.22 -8.19 23.88
C HIS A 919 8.57 -7.47 23.97
N ASP A 920 8.91 -6.59 23.02
CA ASP A 920 10.22 -5.91 22.96
C ASP A 920 10.18 -4.38 23.22
N GLY A 921 8.98 -3.80 23.28
CA GLY A 921 8.76 -2.37 23.52
C GLY A 921 9.12 -1.47 22.35
N GLN A 922 9.40 -2.04 21.16
CA GLN A 922 9.82 -1.28 19.98
C GLN A 922 8.64 -0.92 19.07
N VAL A 923 8.83 0.08 18.20
CA VAL A 923 7.80 0.56 17.28
C VAL A 923 7.93 -0.13 15.92
N TYR A 924 6.83 -0.72 15.46
CA TYR A 924 6.71 -1.33 14.15
C TYR A 924 5.77 -0.51 13.30
N ALA A 925 6.10 -0.32 12.03
CA ALA A 925 5.25 0.39 11.08
C ALA A 925 5.12 -0.38 9.76
N THR A 926 3.95 -0.25 9.16
CA THR A 926 3.60 -0.85 7.88
C THR A 926 2.74 0.08 7.03
N GLY A 927 2.75 -0.18 5.73
CA GLY A 927 1.84 0.41 4.79
C GLY A 927 2.21 -0.03 3.38
N LEU A 928 1.88 0.79 2.39
CA LEU A 928 2.00 0.49 0.96
C LEU A 928 2.29 1.77 0.16
N GLN A 929 2.47 1.65 -1.16
CA GLN A 929 2.66 2.82 -2.02
C GLN A 929 1.32 3.25 -2.65
N GLY A 930 0.54 2.29 -3.14
CA GLY A 930 -0.84 2.48 -3.61
C GLY A 930 -1.04 3.73 -4.47
N TRP A 931 -1.74 4.73 -3.92
CA TRP A 931 -2.20 5.93 -4.63
C TRP A 931 -1.40 7.20 -4.32
N ASN A 932 -0.12 7.05 -3.94
CA ASN A 932 0.70 8.15 -3.45
C ASN A 932 1.17 9.13 -4.55
N GLY A 933 0.28 10.01 -4.99
CA GLY A 933 0.61 11.13 -5.88
C GLY A 933 1.38 12.24 -5.16
N GLY A 934 2.53 12.66 -5.71
CA GLY A 934 3.36 13.73 -5.12
C GLY A 934 4.15 13.31 -3.86
N GLY A 935 4.20 12.01 -3.58
CA GLY A 935 4.94 11.43 -2.46
C GLY A 935 6.44 11.32 -2.68
N ARG A 936 7.14 10.70 -1.73
CA ARG A 936 8.56 10.34 -1.87
C ARG A 936 8.69 9.23 -2.93
N PHE A 937 9.60 9.42 -3.88
CA PHE A 937 9.84 8.45 -4.94
C PHE A 937 10.48 7.17 -4.39
N GLY A 938 10.23 6.03 -5.04
CA GLY A 938 10.89 4.75 -4.73
C GLY A 938 10.35 3.99 -3.52
N LEU A 939 9.15 4.30 -3.04
CA LEU A 939 8.48 3.53 -1.98
C LEU A 939 8.01 2.17 -2.51
N ASP A 940 8.17 1.13 -1.70
CA ASP A 940 7.67 -0.22 -1.97
C ASP A 940 6.15 -0.31 -1.82
N ASP A 941 5.49 -1.12 -2.64
CA ASP A 941 4.06 -1.42 -2.50
C ASP A 941 3.82 -2.53 -1.46
N GLY A 942 4.04 -2.17 -0.19
CA GLY A 942 3.97 -3.03 0.97
C GLY A 942 5.30 -3.10 1.72
N GLY A 943 5.27 -3.22 3.04
CA GLY A 943 6.47 -3.33 3.87
C GLY A 943 6.15 -3.33 5.36
N VAL A 944 7.04 -3.93 6.16
CA VAL A 944 6.98 -3.85 7.62
C VAL A 944 8.39 -3.68 8.17
N GLN A 945 8.57 -2.65 8.99
CA GLN A 945 9.86 -2.31 9.58
C GLN A 945 9.73 -1.99 11.06
N ARG A 946 10.77 -2.34 11.82
CA ARG A 946 10.90 -2.02 13.25
C ARG A 946 11.88 -0.87 13.40
N LEU A 947 11.43 0.25 13.96
CA LEU A 947 12.31 1.27 14.52
C LEU A 947 12.72 0.79 15.92
N ARG A 948 14.01 0.52 16.11
CA ARG A 948 14.55 -0.07 17.34
C ARG A 948 15.56 0.85 17.98
N TYR A 949 15.41 1.09 19.28
CA TYR A 949 16.42 1.79 20.07
C TYR A 949 17.68 0.93 20.23
N THR A 950 18.86 1.51 20.01
CA THR A 950 20.14 0.78 20.05
C THR A 950 20.90 0.93 21.36
N GLY A 951 20.36 1.71 22.32
CA GLY A 951 20.97 1.94 23.63
C GLY A 951 21.77 3.24 23.76
N THR A 952 21.96 3.97 22.66
CA THR A 952 22.62 5.28 22.64
C THR A 952 21.57 6.38 22.46
N PRO A 953 21.41 7.35 23.37
CA PRO A 953 20.46 8.45 23.17
C PRO A 953 20.82 9.33 21.94
N PRO A 954 19.89 9.60 20.98
CA PRO A 954 20.11 10.62 19.95
C PRO A 954 20.27 12.01 20.56
N LYS A 955 20.98 12.91 19.88
CA LYS A 955 20.79 14.35 20.05
C LYS A 955 19.45 14.75 19.45
N MET A 956 18.59 15.40 20.23
CA MET A 956 17.25 15.79 19.76
C MET A 956 16.66 16.95 20.56
N ILE A 957 15.69 17.63 19.94
CA ILE A 957 14.70 18.43 20.66
C ILE A 957 13.76 17.47 21.38
N THR A 958 13.51 17.73 22.66
CA THR A 958 12.67 16.93 23.56
C THR A 958 11.37 17.62 23.94
N ASP A 959 11.31 18.96 23.86
CA ASP A 959 10.06 19.69 24.05
C ASP A 959 10.12 21.04 23.31
N ALA A 960 8.96 21.56 22.94
CA ALA A 960 8.78 22.84 22.26
C ALA A 960 7.54 23.55 22.80
N ARG A 961 7.74 24.75 23.35
CA ARG A 961 6.68 25.52 24.02
C ARG A 961 6.61 26.97 23.52
N VAL A 962 5.40 27.43 23.23
CA VAL A 962 5.12 28.85 23.06
C VAL A 962 5.01 29.46 24.44
N VAL A 963 5.79 30.51 24.69
CA VAL A 963 5.81 31.21 25.98
C VAL A 963 5.52 32.69 25.76
N LYS A 964 5.24 33.40 26.85
CA LYS A 964 5.05 34.85 26.77
C LYS A 964 6.30 35.52 26.18
N GLY A 965 6.11 36.18 25.04
CA GLY A 965 7.15 36.93 24.33
C GLY A 965 8.18 36.06 23.59
N GLY A 966 7.91 34.78 23.30
CA GLY A 966 8.87 33.96 22.58
C GLY A 966 8.52 32.48 22.43
N LEU A 967 9.53 31.73 21.97
CA LEU A 967 9.51 30.28 21.84
C LEU A 967 10.60 29.67 22.72
N GLU A 968 10.35 28.50 23.30
CA GLU A 968 11.34 27.70 24.03
C GLU A 968 11.45 26.30 23.43
N LEU A 969 12.69 25.81 23.28
CA LEU A 969 13.01 24.45 22.89
C LEU A 969 13.90 23.82 23.95
N ASP A 970 13.56 22.63 24.43
CA ASP A 970 14.43 21.84 25.32
C ASP A 970 15.18 20.80 24.49
N LEU A 971 16.51 20.78 24.56
CA LEU A 971 17.39 19.84 23.86
C LEU A 971 18.12 18.96 24.88
N ASN A 972 18.25 17.67 24.61
CA ASN A 972 18.88 16.71 25.53
C ASN A 972 20.42 16.73 25.54
N PHE A 973 21.03 17.81 25.05
CA PHE A 973 22.49 17.99 25.03
C PHE A 973 22.87 19.45 25.31
N ALA A 974 24.12 19.65 25.71
CA ALA A 974 24.69 20.98 25.97
C ALA A 974 25.04 21.68 24.65
N ILE A 975 24.50 22.87 24.42
CA ILE A 975 24.74 23.70 23.23
C ILE A 975 26.04 24.50 23.40
N ASP A 976 26.82 24.67 22.33
CA ASP A 976 27.88 25.68 22.21
C ASP A 976 27.24 27.08 22.09
N PRO A 977 27.33 27.95 23.12
CA PRO A 977 26.68 29.26 23.10
C PRO A 977 27.20 30.19 21.98
N GLU A 978 28.39 29.96 21.45
CA GLU A 978 28.89 30.74 20.31
C GLU A 978 28.22 30.33 19.01
N SER A 979 27.73 29.08 18.91
CA SER A 979 27.04 28.59 17.72
C SER A 979 25.69 29.25 17.49
N VAL A 980 25.02 29.72 18.55
CA VAL A 980 23.71 30.40 18.43
C VAL A 980 23.83 31.86 18.00
N LEU A 981 25.05 32.42 17.98
CA LEU A 981 25.32 33.78 17.54
C LEU A 981 25.53 33.90 16.02
N ASP A 982 25.62 32.77 15.30
CA ASP A 982 25.69 32.77 13.84
C ASP A 982 24.37 33.32 13.24
N GLU A 983 24.47 34.19 12.24
CA GLU A 983 23.31 34.80 11.57
C GLU A 983 22.39 33.77 10.90
N ASN A 984 22.91 32.58 10.59
CA ASN A 984 22.19 31.47 9.99
C ASN A 984 21.80 30.38 11.01
N ALA A 985 22.09 30.59 12.30
CA ALA A 985 21.78 29.59 13.34
C ALA A 985 20.27 29.36 13.50
N VAL A 986 19.47 30.42 13.32
CA VAL A 986 18.02 30.40 13.48
C VAL A 986 17.37 31.12 12.30
N SER A 987 16.49 30.44 11.59
CA SER A 987 15.64 31.02 10.56
C SER A 987 14.18 30.68 10.86
N ILE A 988 13.32 31.71 10.87
CA ILE A 988 11.89 31.56 11.18
C ILE A 988 11.07 32.16 10.06
N VAL A 989 10.17 31.36 9.50
CA VAL A 989 9.21 31.77 8.48
C VAL A 989 7.82 31.36 8.95
N GLN A 990 6.82 32.22 8.74
CA GLN A 990 5.45 31.95 9.17
C GLN A 990 4.42 32.37 8.10
N TRP A 991 3.27 31.71 8.10
CA TRP A 991 2.17 31.98 7.17
C TRP A 991 0.84 31.42 7.68
N ASP A 992 -0.25 31.97 7.15
CA ASP A 992 -1.60 31.47 7.34
C ASP A 992 -2.11 30.72 6.11
N TYR A 993 -3.15 29.92 6.32
CA TYR A 993 -3.87 29.21 5.28
C TYR A 993 -5.27 29.81 5.09
N LEU A 994 -5.78 29.71 3.86
CA LEU A 994 -7.15 30.07 3.52
C LEU A 994 -8.04 28.82 3.50
N TRP A 995 -8.97 28.72 4.44
CA TRP A 995 -9.99 27.68 4.43
C TRP A 995 -11.04 27.98 3.34
N SER A 996 -11.02 27.19 2.26
CA SER A 996 -11.93 27.38 1.14
C SER A 996 -12.24 26.08 0.40
N LYS A 997 -13.21 26.14 -0.51
CA LYS A 997 -13.53 25.03 -1.42
C LYS A 997 -12.41 24.67 -2.42
N ALA A 998 -11.38 25.51 -2.55
CA ALA A 998 -10.23 25.22 -3.41
C ALA A 998 -9.46 24.01 -2.88
N TYR A 999 -8.76 23.29 -3.76
CA TYR A 999 -7.92 22.19 -3.34
C TYR A 999 -6.65 22.75 -2.68
N GLY A 1000 -6.49 22.50 -1.38
CA GLY A 1000 -5.39 23.06 -0.62
C GLY A 1000 -5.50 24.58 -0.45
N SER A 1001 -4.39 25.20 -0.08
CA SER A 1001 -4.25 26.64 0.08
C SER A 1001 -2.86 27.08 -0.35
N ASP A 1002 -2.77 28.27 -0.93
CA ASP A 1002 -1.51 29.00 -0.98
C ASP A 1002 -1.07 29.38 0.44
N GLN A 1003 0.17 29.86 0.59
CA GLN A 1003 0.65 30.46 1.82
C GLN A 1003 0.31 31.96 1.79
N TYR A 1004 -0.31 32.47 2.86
CA TYR A 1004 -0.66 33.88 2.99
C TYR A 1004 0.12 34.54 4.11
N ILE A 1005 0.44 35.83 3.92
CA ILE A 1005 1.06 36.64 4.98
C ILE A 1005 0.13 36.59 6.20
N PRO A 1006 0.64 36.37 7.43
CA PRO A 1006 -0.20 36.24 8.61
C PRO A 1006 -1.23 37.35 8.77
N GLY A 1007 -2.47 36.99 9.08
CA GLY A 1007 -3.61 37.91 9.23
C GLY A 1007 -4.18 38.45 7.92
N THR A 1008 -3.71 38.01 6.75
CA THR A 1008 -4.18 38.49 5.44
C THR A 1008 -4.91 37.43 4.60
N ALA A 1009 -4.99 36.18 5.06
CA ALA A 1009 -5.64 35.09 4.31
C ALA A 1009 -7.09 35.42 3.94
N GLU A 1010 -7.83 36.08 4.84
CA GLU A 1010 -9.23 36.48 4.65
C GLU A 1010 -9.40 37.94 4.16
N SER A 1011 -8.32 38.67 3.83
CA SER A 1011 -8.44 40.05 3.33
C SER A 1011 -8.95 40.10 1.89
N GLU A 1012 -9.44 41.27 1.44
CA GLU A 1012 -9.84 41.48 0.05
C GLU A 1012 -8.91 42.50 -0.65
N PRO A 1013 -7.99 42.07 -1.54
CA PRO A 1013 -7.65 40.68 -1.89
C PRO A 1013 -6.76 39.99 -0.84
N PRO A 1014 -6.73 38.65 -0.77
CA PRO A 1014 -5.78 37.91 0.08
C PRO A 1014 -4.33 38.17 -0.37
N GLN A 1015 -3.39 38.27 0.58
CA GLN A 1015 -1.98 38.54 0.26
C GLN A 1015 -1.14 37.26 0.32
N VAL A 1016 -0.87 36.67 -0.85
CA VAL A 1016 -0.01 35.48 -0.98
C VAL A 1016 1.42 35.82 -0.60
N GLY A 1017 2.03 35.02 0.26
CA GLY A 1017 3.41 35.17 0.73
C GLY A 1017 3.64 34.54 2.10
N THR A 1018 4.85 34.71 2.60
CA THR A 1018 5.26 34.33 3.95
C THR A 1018 5.91 35.53 4.64
N GLU A 1019 5.99 35.49 5.97
CA GLU A 1019 6.69 36.49 6.77
C GLU A 1019 7.91 35.86 7.46
N THR A 1020 9.06 36.55 7.40
CA THR A 1020 10.25 36.14 8.16
C THR A 1020 10.26 36.83 9.52
N LEU A 1021 10.37 36.04 10.58
CA LEU A 1021 10.58 36.56 11.94
C LEU A 1021 12.06 36.52 12.30
N LYS A 1022 12.53 37.58 12.96
CA LYS A 1022 13.88 37.65 13.52
C LYS A 1022 13.79 37.74 15.05
N PRO A 1023 14.36 36.79 15.80
CA PRO A 1023 14.48 36.91 17.25
C PRO A 1023 15.24 38.18 17.63
N GLU A 1024 14.81 38.89 18.67
CA GLU A 1024 15.58 40.01 19.25
C GLU A 1024 16.86 39.51 19.93
N SER A 1025 16.77 38.32 20.54
CA SER A 1025 17.89 37.59 21.11
C SER A 1025 17.61 36.08 21.11
N VAL A 1026 18.69 35.31 21.21
CA VAL A 1026 18.68 33.87 21.40
C VAL A 1026 19.43 33.58 22.71
N GLU A 1027 18.73 32.99 23.67
CA GLU A 1027 19.25 32.71 25.01
C GLU A 1027 19.41 31.20 25.19
N VAL A 1028 20.50 30.77 25.83
CA VAL A 1028 20.79 29.37 26.12
C VAL A 1028 20.95 29.21 27.63
N ASP A 1029 20.03 28.46 28.23
CA ASP A 1029 20.03 28.10 29.65
C ASP A 1029 20.13 26.58 29.81
N ALA A 1030 20.40 26.08 31.02
CA ALA A 1030 20.22 24.67 31.32
C ALA A 1030 18.73 24.36 31.57
N VAL A 1031 18.24 23.18 31.15
CA VAL A 1031 16.88 22.75 31.54
C VAL A 1031 16.86 22.54 33.07
N PRO A 1032 15.80 22.95 33.78
CA PRO A 1032 15.72 22.79 35.22
C PRO A 1032 15.99 21.35 35.67
N ASN A 1033 16.98 21.17 36.55
CA ASN A 1033 17.44 19.88 37.10
C ASN A 1033 18.17 18.95 36.12
N ASP A 1034 18.51 19.39 34.92
CA ASP A 1034 19.33 18.64 33.96
C ASP A 1034 20.42 19.53 33.34
N PRO A 1035 21.60 19.63 33.99
CA PRO A 1035 22.70 20.47 33.51
C PRO A 1035 23.38 19.96 32.23
N SER A 1036 23.11 18.72 31.81
CA SER A 1036 23.59 18.15 30.53
C SER A 1036 22.74 18.54 29.33
N SER A 1037 21.59 19.16 29.57
CA SER A 1037 20.61 19.56 28.56
C SER A 1037 20.54 21.09 28.46
N SER A 1038 20.05 21.59 27.32
CA SER A 1038 19.94 23.02 27.06
C SER A 1038 18.52 23.43 26.75
N ARG A 1039 18.11 24.58 27.27
CA ARG A 1039 16.91 25.30 26.86
C ARG A 1039 17.31 26.47 25.96
N LEU A 1040 16.86 26.43 24.72
CA LEU A 1040 17.00 27.52 23.76
C LEU A 1040 15.75 28.39 23.82
N ARG A 1041 15.89 29.68 24.16
CA ARG A 1041 14.80 30.65 24.19
C ARG A 1041 14.98 31.68 23.08
N LEU A 1042 13.99 31.77 22.19
CA LEU A 1042 13.93 32.73 21.09
C LEU A 1042 13.02 33.89 21.51
N VAL A 1043 13.59 35.08 21.74
CA VAL A 1043 12.83 36.26 22.18
C VAL A 1043 12.13 36.90 20.98
N LEU A 1044 10.81 36.81 20.95
CA LEU A 1044 9.94 37.24 19.86
C LEU A 1044 8.72 37.99 20.45
N PRO A 1045 8.86 39.27 20.83
CA PRO A 1045 7.78 40.02 21.48
C PRO A 1045 6.58 40.29 20.57
N THR A 1046 6.77 40.18 19.25
CA THR A 1046 5.72 40.34 18.24
C THR A 1046 5.07 39.01 17.82
N LEU A 1047 5.43 37.89 18.46
CA LEU A 1047 4.82 36.60 18.15
C LEU A 1047 3.30 36.66 18.39
N ALA A 1048 2.54 36.22 17.40
CA ALA A 1048 1.09 36.16 17.41
C ALA A 1048 0.64 34.76 16.98
N PRO A 1049 -0.64 34.41 17.17
CA PRO A 1049 -1.21 33.20 16.59
C PRO A 1049 -0.99 33.15 15.07
N VAL A 1050 -0.67 31.96 14.57
CA VAL A 1050 -0.39 31.69 13.16
C VAL A 1050 -0.66 30.22 12.87
N ASP A 1051 -1.22 29.90 11.69
CA ASP A 1051 -1.49 28.51 11.33
C ASP A 1051 -0.20 27.68 11.25
N GLN A 1052 0.86 28.29 10.72
CA GLN A 1052 2.12 27.60 10.51
C GLN A 1052 3.32 28.53 10.72
N LEU A 1053 4.21 28.10 11.60
CA LEU A 1053 5.57 28.58 11.77
C LEU A 1053 6.53 27.44 11.41
N GLN A 1054 7.54 27.75 10.61
CA GLN A 1054 8.67 26.90 10.28
C GLN A 1054 9.92 27.50 10.90
N LEU A 1055 10.55 26.73 11.78
CA LEU A 1055 11.81 27.07 12.43
C LEU A 1055 12.91 26.13 11.91
N GLN A 1056 13.96 26.71 11.37
CA GLN A 1056 15.19 26.00 11.03
C GLN A 1056 16.27 26.37 12.04
N LEU A 1057 16.87 25.33 12.64
CA LEU A 1057 17.91 25.45 13.65
C LEU A 1057 19.20 24.82 13.13
N LYS A 1058 20.31 25.54 13.19
CA LYS A 1058 21.65 25.08 12.78
C LYS A 1058 22.68 25.49 13.83
N ILE A 1059 22.95 24.60 14.77
CA ILE A 1059 23.79 24.88 15.94
C ILE A 1059 24.85 23.80 16.14
N ARG A 1060 25.72 23.97 17.14
CA ARG A 1060 26.68 22.94 17.55
C ARG A 1060 26.49 22.55 19.01
N GLY A 1061 26.74 21.29 19.32
CA GLY A 1061 26.92 20.85 20.71
C GLY A 1061 28.26 21.34 21.27
N GLN A 1062 28.40 21.34 22.60
CA GLN A 1062 29.68 21.63 23.27
C GLN A 1062 30.80 20.64 22.91
N ASP A 1063 30.43 19.45 22.44
CA ASP A 1063 31.35 18.45 21.89
C ASP A 1063 31.84 18.77 20.47
N GLY A 1064 31.27 19.79 19.82
CA GLY A 1064 31.65 20.27 18.50
C GLY A 1064 30.82 19.69 17.35
N ASP A 1065 29.94 18.72 17.60
CA ASP A 1065 29.11 18.14 16.55
C ASP A 1065 28.04 19.14 16.09
N SER A 1066 27.76 19.16 14.79
CA SER A 1066 26.65 19.91 14.22
C SER A 1066 25.30 19.28 14.57
N PHE A 1067 24.31 20.12 14.84
CA PHE A 1067 22.92 19.75 14.99
C PHE A 1067 22.05 20.65 14.12
N GLU A 1068 21.40 20.05 13.12
CA GLU A 1068 20.44 20.72 12.25
C GLU A 1068 19.05 20.12 12.44
N GLU A 1069 18.04 20.97 12.62
CA GLU A 1069 16.66 20.54 12.81
C GLU A 1069 15.67 21.48 12.15
N GLU A 1070 14.55 20.92 11.70
CA GLU A 1070 13.42 21.67 11.15
C GLU A 1070 12.15 21.36 11.94
N VAL A 1071 11.59 22.41 12.54
CA VAL A 1071 10.38 22.34 13.37
C VAL A 1071 9.23 23.03 12.63
N TYR A 1072 8.14 22.30 12.41
CA TYR A 1072 6.87 22.88 11.98
C TYR A 1072 5.97 23.03 13.19
N TRP A 1073 5.35 24.19 13.36
CA TRP A 1073 4.60 24.53 14.56
C TRP A 1073 3.32 25.28 14.21
N THR A 1074 2.19 24.82 14.75
CA THR A 1074 0.93 25.57 14.72
C THR A 1074 0.74 26.28 16.06
N ILE A 1075 0.38 27.56 16.03
CA ILE A 1075 0.26 28.40 17.22
C ILE A 1075 -1.14 29.02 17.24
N HIS A 1076 -2.05 28.44 18.01
CA HIS A 1076 -3.41 28.98 18.18
C HIS A 1076 -3.46 30.08 19.23
N VAL A 1077 -2.64 29.96 20.27
CA VAL A 1077 -2.61 30.88 21.40
C VAL A 1077 -1.16 31.16 21.83
N VAL A 1078 -0.89 32.42 22.14
CA VAL A 1078 0.34 32.87 22.81
C VAL A 1078 0.00 33.21 24.27
N PRO A 1079 0.66 32.60 25.28
CA PRO A 1079 0.33 32.76 26.71
C PRO A 1079 0.49 34.15 27.32
#